data_AF-A0A9P1C323-F1
#
_entry.id   AF-A0A9P1C323-F1
#
_cell.length_a   1.000
_cell.length_b   1.000
_cell.length_c   1.000
_cell.angle_alpha   90.00
_cell.angle_beta   90.00
_cell.angle_gamma   90.00
#
_symmetry.space_group_name_H-M   'P 1'
#
loop_
_entity.id
_entity.type
_entity.pdbx_description
1 polymer ?
#
loop_
_entity_poly.entity_id
_entity_poly.type
_entity_poly.pdbx_seq_one_letter_code
_entity_poly.pdbx_strand_id
1 'polypeptide(L)'
;MRPRNAAISAQFGLLWVWTVETAAPKNKNLWDGSDPDTLQRDHQLEQVLDLTLRRSPDWARGHALKAALCNFWQPRNRSCALIRSRQALRLDQKDEVALLTAASIEAERMPRVFRCNSCKDTSLKTLPSSSTSYQSMIWRTLNNSLARKQRRKRLLPLLRRAVDSMVTPRAEVKGALALQLGGTKEAMKLWKEAMSLKPSRAMANKAIMQMTFLARHDLAEAFKEVSVKEGLWRSTTQRPLTYWSSLDKETPFPGAEVDERLPLTAEQFQLRLEEFKDEILQQRLKLAHNPGFSPCAPNSWCWEEDSGILPEYSRFRGFWETGIVFMGKEPQPGEEDQRCSKLLPRTCRVIQEILGASGLTITGATISSVFGPYTSIFPHAAKTQGRFRLHCVLQLPSDGISLLRVHVHGRERYHRRGECFWFDESTDHDAEFISKGTEPRVLLMVDIEHPQLQGKGQPEPVSAMPFSARYWSSFLPSDQPLYVPSPLEAEWLRHAEWMETDKAPLLLCERLPRRTVAKWLEELETSDLDALSPSIFSAFWHLHDASLHWIEPLVATLQHPASHCQNMWPENFRHLESRGYLLLSRNDWLADPGQRILFDAGVSTYKNSTSWLFQSYSRNGIVFDRIFGWEMQLEGHEQIPLHVLQQSSFSTDPVVSTKDGHSATANPVQLISQLCQPEDFCVFKLDINRSVTERELVDQLLEGPVSQGLLDEFFWKDQVEMPHFGLSGSGSLQQSYHRFLRLRNHGVRAHSWP
;
A
#
# COMPACT_ATOMS: atom_id res chain seq x y z
N MET A 1 54.62 -4.83 -0.41
CA MET A 1 54.15 -3.96 -1.51
C MET A 1 52.91 -3.21 -1.03
N ARG A 2 52.91 -1.87 -1.09
CA ARG A 2 51.94 -0.99 -0.41
C ARG A 2 50.52 -1.07 -1.01
N PRO A 3 49.45 -0.78 -0.23
CA PRO A 3 48.09 -0.68 -0.73
C PRO A 3 47.79 0.72 -1.29
N ARG A 4 47.05 0.80 -2.40
CA ARG A 4 46.61 2.05 -3.06
C ARG A 4 45.08 2.24 -3.14
N ASN A 5 44.28 1.40 -2.48
CA ASN A 5 42.82 1.39 -2.70
C ASN A 5 41.97 2.13 -1.64
N ALA A 6 42.55 2.70 -0.58
CA ALA A 6 41.78 3.44 0.43
C ALA A 6 41.54 4.93 0.09
N ALA A 7 42.30 5.51 -0.85
CA ALA A 7 42.24 6.95 -1.13
C ALA A 7 41.10 7.37 -2.10
N ILE A 8 40.50 6.43 -2.83
CA ILE A 8 39.48 6.74 -3.86
C ILE A 8 38.08 6.84 -3.23
N SER A 9 37.72 6.03 -2.23
CA SER A 9 36.39 6.13 -1.58
C SER A 9 36.21 7.38 -0.72
N ALA A 10 37.28 7.94 -0.16
CA ALA A 10 37.20 9.15 0.68
C ALA A 10 37.10 10.45 -0.14
N GLN A 11 37.68 10.50 -1.35
CA GLN A 11 37.59 11.69 -2.21
C GLN A 11 36.21 11.85 -2.89
N PHE A 12 35.45 10.77 -3.07
CA PHE A 12 34.11 10.83 -3.67
C PHE A 12 33.01 11.30 -2.69
N GLY A 13 33.17 11.06 -1.38
CA GLY A 13 32.25 11.56 -0.35
C GLY A 13 32.35 13.07 -0.14
N LEU A 14 33.56 13.64 -0.27
CA LEU A 14 33.81 15.07 -0.02
C LEU A 14 33.47 15.99 -1.20
N LEU A 15 33.53 15.51 -2.45
CA LEU A 15 33.14 16.31 -3.62
C LEU A 15 31.62 16.41 -3.83
N TRP A 16 30.84 15.46 -3.31
CA TRP A 16 29.38 15.42 -3.50
C TRP A 16 28.61 16.28 -2.48
N VAL A 17 29.16 16.43 -1.27
CA VAL A 17 28.56 17.27 -0.21
C VAL A 17 28.72 18.77 -0.52
N TRP A 18 29.79 19.18 -1.21
CA TRP A 18 30.05 20.61 -1.44
C TRP A 18 29.28 21.25 -2.60
N THR A 19 28.75 20.46 -3.55
CA THR A 19 28.07 20.98 -4.75
C THR A 19 26.54 21.02 -4.65
N VAL A 20 25.93 20.30 -3.70
CA VAL A 20 24.45 20.22 -3.58
C VAL A 20 23.89 21.21 -2.55
N GLU A 21 24.67 21.67 -1.56
CA GLU A 21 24.16 22.59 -0.51
C GLU A 21 24.16 24.08 -0.87
N THR A 22 24.72 24.50 -2.01
CA THR A 22 24.85 25.94 -2.35
C THR A 22 24.05 26.43 -3.57
N ALA A 23 23.23 25.59 -4.20
CA ALA A 23 22.45 25.98 -5.39
C ALA A 23 20.93 25.88 -5.18
N ALA A 24 20.36 26.77 -4.37
CA ALA A 24 18.92 27.06 -4.39
C ALA A 24 18.65 28.17 -5.42
N PRO A 25 17.95 27.92 -6.55
CA PRO A 25 17.63 28.99 -7.48
C PRO A 25 16.45 29.82 -6.94
N LYS A 26 16.69 31.12 -6.73
CA LYS A 26 15.68 32.12 -6.38
C LYS A 26 14.75 32.55 -7.53
N ASN A 27 14.85 31.94 -8.72
CA ASN A 27 14.02 32.33 -9.87
C ASN A 27 13.11 31.20 -10.33
N LYS A 28 11.82 31.35 -10.02
CA LYS A 28 10.72 30.66 -10.70
C LYS A 28 10.56 31.30 -12.07
N ASN A 29 11.21 30.79 -13.13
CA ASN A 29 10.67 30.82 -14.49
C ASN A 29 11.53 29.98 -15.47
N LEU A 30 10.81 29.27 -16.35
CA LEU A 30 11.23 28.53 -17.56
C LEU A 30 12.02 27.22 -17.36
N TRP A 31 11.29 26.11 -17.54
CA TRP A 31 11.82 24.75 -17.70
C TRP A 31 11.92 24.43 -19.21
N ASP A 32 13.12 24.41 -19.75
CA ASP A 32 13.40 23.73 -21.02
C ASP A 32 14.29 22.50 -20.76
N GLY A 33 14.23 21.51 -21.65
CA GLY A 33 14.95 20.24 -21.49
C GLY A 33 16.47 20.32 -21.68
N SER A 34 17.04 21.53 -21.75
CA SER A 34 18.48 21.77 -21.89
C SER A 34 19.20 21.97 -20.55
N ASP A 35 18.46 21.95 -19.43
CA ASP A 35 19.03 22.06 -18.10
C ASP A 35 20.10 20.98 -17.85
N PRO A 36 21.40 21.34 -17.69
CA PRO A 36 22.51 20.41 -17.49
C PRO A 36 22.29 19.45 -16.32
N ASP A 37 21.59 19.92 -15.29
CA ASP A 37 21.25 19.14 -14.11
C ASP A 37 20.30 17.97 -14.42
N THR A 38 19.39 18.17 -15.37
CA THR A 38 18.45 17.12 -15.78
C THR A 38 19.17 16.03 -16.58
N LEU A 39 20.10 16.41 -17.45
CA LEU A 39 20.92 15.49 -18.24
C LEU A 39 21.89 14.67 -17.36
N GLN A 40 22.50 15.30 -16.36
CA GLN A 40 23.41 14.63 -15.43
C GLN A 40 22.68 13.61 -14.55
N ARG A 41 21.46 13.93 -14.10
CA ARG A 41 20.63 13.02 -13.29
C ARG A 41 20.06 11.84 -14.09
N ASP A 42 19.67 12.08 -15.35
CA ASP A 42 19.24 10.99 -16.26
C ASP A 42 20.41 10.02 -16.51
N HIS A 43 21.65 10.52 -16.65
CA HIS A 43 22.85 9.70 -16.80
C HIS A 43 23.17 8.87 -15.54
N GLN A 44 23.01 9.44 -14.34
CA GLN A 44 23.16 8.72 -13.08
C GLN A 44 22.14 7.58 -12.95
N LEU A 45 20.88 7.80 -13.34
CA LEU A 45 19.85 6.75 -13.34
C LEU A 45 20.18 5.62 -14.33
N GLU A 46 20.71 5.93 -15.50
CA GLU A 46 21.17 4.93 -16.48
C GLU A 46 22.30 4.06 -15.93
N GLN A 47 23.30 4.66 -15.29
CA GLN A 47 24.42 3.94 -14.66
C GLN A 47 23.94 3.02 -13.53
N VAL A 48 23.03 3.52 -12.71
CA VAL A 48 22.35 2.80 -11.63
C VAL A 48 21.62 1.57 -12.16
N LEU A 49 20.79 1.75 -13.19
CA LEU A 49 20.04 0.64 -13.81
C LEU A 49 20.98 -0.40 -14.43
N ASP A 50 22.01 0.03 -15.16
CA ASP A 50 22.97 -0.91 -15.77
C ASP A 50 23.75 -1.70 -14.70
N LEU A 51 24.10 -1.06 -13.58
CA LEU A 51 24.77 -1.71 -12.44
C LEU A 51 23.87 -2.73 -11.73
N THR A 52 22.62 -2.38 -11.43
CA THR A 52 21.66 -3.30 -10.78
C THR A 52 21.36 -4.51 -11.67
N LEU A 53 21.24 -4.31 -12.99
CA LEU A 53 21.00 -5.40 -13.94
C LEU A 53 22.18 -6.37 -14.08
N ARG A 54 23.41 -5.90 -13.84
CA ARG A 54 24.62 -6.75 -13.89
C ARG A 54 24.89 -7.51 -12.61
N ARG A 55 24.34 -7.09 -11.47
CA ARG A 55 24.79 -7.54 -10.14
C ARG A 55 23.73 -8.16 -9.23
N SER A 56 22.45 -8.10 -9.58
CA SER A 56 21.37 -8.44 -8.63
C SER A 56 20.54 -9.69 -9.00
N PRO A 57 20.00 -10.43 -8.00
CA PRO A 57 19.05 -11.53 -8.21
C PRO A 57 17.73 -11.08 -8.85
N ASP A 58 16.94 -12.01 -9.41
CA ASP A 58 15.80 -11.69 -10.30
C ASP A 58 14.73 -10.78 -9.69
N TRP A 59 14.49 -10.88 -8.38
CA TRP A 59 13.51 -10.04 -7.69
C TRP A 59 13.95 -8.57 -7.65
N ALA A 60 15.24 -8.29 -7.39
CA ALA A 60 15.80 -6.94 -7.34
C ALA A 60 15.77 -6.25 -8.72
N ARG A 61 15.90 -7.01 -9.80
CA ARG A 61 15.73 -6.49 -11.18
C ARG A 61 14.31 -6.01 -11.44
N GLY A 62 13.30 -6.65 -10.84
CA GLY A 62 11.92 -6.20 -10.86
C GLY A 62 11.70 -4.85 -10.16
N HIS A 63 12.39 -4.59 -9.05
CA HIS A 63 12.31 -3.30 -8.34
C HIS A 63 13.06 -2.18 -9.07
N ALA A 64 14.21 -2.48 -9.67
CA ALA A 64 14.91 -1.56 -10.56
C ALA A 64 14.05 -1.15 -11.75
N LEU A 65 13.34 -2.11 -12.35
CA LEU A 65 12.38 -1.83 -13.41
C LEU A 65 11.22 -0.95 -12.91
N LYS A 66 10.62 -1.26 -11.75
CA LYS A 66 9.57 -0.43 -11.13
C LYS A 66 10.04 1.01 -10.90
N ALA A 67 11.27 1.21 -10.42
CA ALA A 67 11.85 2.52 -10.17
C ALA A 67 12.00 3.35 -11.45
N ALA A 68 12.50 2.73 -12.51
CA ALA A 68 12.62 3.35 -13.83
C ALA A 68 11.25 3.73 -14.41
N LEU A 69 10.24 2.86 -14.24
CA LEU A 69 8.87 3.08 -14.69
C LEU A 69 8.16 4.21 -13.90
N CYS A 70 8.36 4.29 -12.59
CA CYS A 70 7.82 5.37 -11.75
C CYS A 70 8.39 6.76 -12.11
N ASN A 71 9.70 6.84 -12.39
CA ASN A 71 10.34 8.07 -12.88
C ASN A 71 9.75 8.53 -14.24
N PHE A 72 9.27 7.58 -15.05
CA PHE A 72 8.68 7.83 -16.35
C PHE A 72 7.21 8.30 -16.29
N TRP A 73 6.44 7.79 -15.33
CA TRP A 73 4.98 7.92 -15.31
C TRP A 73 4.45 9.24 -14.75
N GLN A 74 5.02 9.74 -13.65
CA GLN A 74 4.52 10.95 -13.01
C GLN A 74 5.66 11.91 -12.68
N PRO A 75 6.00 12.86 -13.59
CA PRO A 75 7.06 13.85 -13.33
C PRO A 75 6.75 14.77 -12.14
N ARG A 76 5.50 14.78 -11.64
CA ARG A 76 5.05 15.54 -10.47
C ARG A 76 5.29 14.81 -9.14
N ASN A 77 5.52 13.51 -9.14
CA ASN A 77 5.77 12.73 -7.92
C ASN A 77 7.22 12.23 -7.87
N ARG A 78 8.16 13.19 -7.97
CA ARG A 78 9.62 12.93 -7.99
C ARG A 78 10.11 12.24 -6.72
N SER A 79 9.43 12.45 -5.60
CA SER A 79 9.69 11.75 -4.33
C SER A 79 9.46 10.25 -4.48
N CYS A 80 8.35 9.83 -5.11
CA CYS A 80 8.06 8.42 -5.32
C CYS A 80 9.11 7.72 -6.21
N ALA A 81 9.58 8.38 -7.26
CA ALA A 81 10.57 7.82 -8.16
C ALA A 81 12.00 7.80 -7.58
N LEU A 82 12.37 8.80 -6.78
CA LEU A 82 13.63 8.84 -6.03
C LEU A 82 13.64 7.78 -4.93
N ILE A 83 12.51 7.58 -4.23
CA ILE A 83 12.31 6.52 -3.24
C ILE A 83 12.46 5.14 -3.90
N ARG A 84 11.79 4.91 -5.03
CA ARG A 84 11.86 3.63 -5.76
C ARG A 84 13.25 3.35 -6.35
N SER A 85 13.96 4.37 -6.81
CA SER A 85 15.34 4.23 -7.32
C SER A 85 16.33 3.95 -6.17
N ARG A 86 16.10 4.52 -4.99
CA ARG A 86 16.84 4.22 -3.76
C ARG A 86 16.55 2.79 -3.26
N GLN A 87 15.31 2.32 -3.39
CA GLN A 87 14.95 0.91 -3.14
C GLN A 87 15.70 -0.02 -4.11
N ALA A 88 15.71 0.27 -5.41
CA ALA A 88 16.40 -0.56 -6.41
C ALA A 88 17.93 -0.67 -6.25
N LEU A 89 18.56 0.36 -5.68
CA LEU A 89 20.02 0.44 -5.51
C LEU A 89 20.55 -0.13 -4.19
N ARG A 90 19.67 -0.37 -3.21
CA ARG A 90 20.09 -0.71 -1.83
C ARG A 90 19.64 -2.08 -1.36
N LEU A 91 19.10 -2.92 -2.23
CA LEU A 91 18.52 -4.19 -1.82
C LEU A 91 19.47 -5.37 -2.04
N ASP A 92 20.27 -5.63 -1.02
CA ASP A 92 20.12 -6.81 -0.17
C ASP A 92 20.36 -6.33 1.28
N GLN A 93 19.61 -6.65 2.34
CA GLN A 93 18.43 -7.45 2.61
C GLN A 93 17.75 -6.74 3.81
N LYS A 94 16.43 -6.47 3.81
CA LYS A 94 15.54 -6.11 4.98
C LYS A 94 14.89 -4.72 5.15
N ASP A 95 15.22 -3.65 4.42
CA ASP A 95 14.67 -2.31 4.78
C ASP A 95 13.47 -1.82 3.93
N GLU A 96 12.41 -2.63 3.82
CA GLU A 96 11.18 -2.28 3.06
C GLU A 96 10.04 -1.69 3.93
N VAL A 97 9.95 -1.99 5.23
CA VAL A 97 8.73 -1.71 6.02
C VAL A 97 8.74 -0.31 6.68
N ALA A 98 9.89 0.19 7.13
CA ALA A 98 10.00 1.46 7.87
C ALA A 98 9.67 2.71 7.03
N LEU A 99 9.77 2.63 5.70
CA LEU A 99 9.56 3.77 4.79
C LEU A 99 8.14 3.83 4.22
N LEU A 100 7.39 2.72 4.19
CA LEU A 100 6.01 2.68 3.68
C LEU A 100 5.00 3.18 4.72
N THR A 101 5.24 2.94 6.01
CA THR A 101 4.37 3.43 7.10
C THR A 101 4.45 4.96 7.27
N ALA A 102 5.65 5.55 7.14
CA ALA A 102 5.82 7.01 7.19
C ALA A 102 5.16 7.74 5.99
N ALA A 103 5.07 7.08 4.83
CA ALA A 103 4.47 7.66 3.62
C ALA A 103 2.93 7.50 3.57
N SER A 104 2.37 6.45 4.19
CA SER A 104 0.91 6.27 4.31
C SER A 104 0.31 7.28 5.28
N ILE A 105 1.02 7.61 6.36
CA ILE A 105 0.60 8.60 7.37
C ILE A 105 0.61 10.02 6.80
N GLU A 106 1.56 10.38 5.92
CA GLU A 106 1.53 11.69 5.25
C GLU A 106 0.58 11.77 4.06
N ALA A 107 0.24 10.65 3.41
CA ALA A 107 -0.80 10.63 2.38
C ALA A 107 -2.21 10.89 2.95
N GLU A 108 -2.47 10.50 4.20
CA GLU A 108 -3.72 10.79 4.91
C GLU A 108 -3.76 12.19 5.57
N ARG A 109 -2.60 12.86 5.71
CA ARG A 109 -2.48 14.18 6.35
C ARG A 109 -2.22 15.34 5.40
N MET A 110 -2.02 15.11 4.11
CA MET A 110 -1.91 16.22 3.17
C MET A 110 -3.26 16.94 3.04
N PRO A 111 -3.35 18.24 3.39
CA PRO A 111 -4.51 19.03 3.00
C PRO A 111 -4.60 18.98 1.48
N ARG A 112 -5.78 18.57 0.96
CA ARG A 112 -6.13 18.78 -0.45
C ARG A 112 -5.75 20.22 -0.76
N VAL A 113 -4.85 20.44 -1.73
CA VAL A 113 -4.58 21.76 -2.28
C VAL A 113 -5.82 22.18 -3.07
N PHE A 114 -6.88 22.52 -2.34
CA PHE A 114 -7.86 23.48 -2.80
C PHE A 114 -7.13 24.81 -2.96
N ARG A 115 -7.51 25.54 -4.01
CA ARG A 115 -7.09 26.92 -4.25
C ARG A 115 -7.00 27.67 -2.92
N CYS A 116 -5.84 28.28 -2.66
CA CYS A 116 -5.68 29.25 -1.59
C CYS A 116 -6.67 30.41 -1.83
N ASN A 117 -7.85 30.34 -1.22
CA ASN A 117 -8.84 31.42 -1.22
C ASN A 117 -8.45 32.55 -0.24
N SER A 118 -7.32 32.42 0.47
CA SER A 118 -6.84 33.42 1.43
C SER A 118 -5.66 34.28 0.94
N CYS A 119 -5.24 34.17 -0.32
CA CYS A 119 -4.38 35.20 -0.92
C CYS A 119 -5.20 36.46 -1.24
N LYS A 120 -5.66 37.17 -0.21
CA LYS A 120 -6.00 38.59 -0.30
C LYS A 120 -4.69 39.39 -0.30
N ASP A 121 -3.97 39.34 -1.41
CA ASP A 121 -2.98 40.38 -1.70
C ASP A 121 -3.63 41.40 -2.63
N THR A 122 -4.02 42.53 -2.06
CA THR A 122 -4.73 43.63 -2.72
C THR A 122 -3.81 44.53 -3.55
N SER A 123 -2.64 44.06 -3.98
CA SER A 123 -1.61 44.92 -4.60
C SER A 123 -1.25 44.60 -6.06
N LEU A 124 -2.09 43.89 -6.82
CA LEU A 124 -1.94 43.76 -8.28
C LEU A 124 -3.25 44.11 -8.99
N LYS A 125 -3.57 45.41 -8.98
CA LYS A 125 -4.51 45.98 -9.95
C LYS A 125 -3.77 46.22 -11.26
N THR A 126 -4.47 45.93 -12.35
CA THR A 126 -4.15 46.20 -13.77
C THR A 126 -3.08 45.33 -14.43
N LEU A 127 -3.52 44.24 -15.10
CA LEU A 127 -3.01 43.84 -16.42
C LEU A 127 -4.18 43.27 -17.25
N PRO A 128 -4.35 43.69 -18.52
CA PRO A 128 -5.50 43.31 -19.33
C PRO A 128 -5.38 41.90 -19.92
N SER A 129 -6.54 41.28 -20.11
CA SER A 129 -6.77 40.00 -20.76
C SER A 129 -6.19 39.94 -22.18
N SER A 130 -5.17 39.09 -22.43
CA SER A 130 -5.02 38.37 -23.71
C SER A 130 -3.88 37.32 -23.70
N SER A 131 -4.19 36.13 -24.22
CA SER A 131 -3.32 35.19 -24.97
C SER A 131 -2.16 34.41 -24.33
N THR A 132 -1.67 34.70 -23.11
CA THR A 132 -0.42 34.07 -22.62
C THR A 132 -0.54 32.63 -22.06
N SER A 133 -1.74 32.13 -21.74
CA SER A 133 -1.86 30.76 -21.18
C SER A 133 -1.70 29.66 -22.26
N TYR A 134 -2.18 29.91 -23.48
CA TYR A 134 -2.26 28.90 -24.54
C TYR A 134 -0.88 28.60 -25.18
N GLN A 135 -0.07 29.64 -25.43
CA GLN A 135 1.28 29.45 -25.95
C GLN A 135 2.21 28.79 -24.92
N SER A 136 2.09 29.09 -23.62
CA SER A 136 2.90 28.43 -22.58
C SER A 136 2.52 26.95 -22.41
N MET A 137 1.25 26.59 -22.62
CA MET A 137 0.78 25.21 -22.54
C MET A 137 1.26 24.37 -23.73
N ILE A 138 1.21 24.92 -24.96
CA ILE A 138 1.71 24.26 -26.18
C ILE A 138 3.23 24.07 -26.09
N TRP A 139 3.99 25.09 -25.67
CA TRP A 139 5.43 24.99 -25.50
C TRP A 139 5.83 23.98 -24.41
N ARG A 140 5.12 23.94 -23.27
CA ARG A 140 5.34 22.92 -22.22
C ARG A 140 5.01 21.51 -22.71
N THR A 141 3.99 21.36 -23.54
CA THR A 141 3.57 20.04 -24.06
C THR A 141 4.57 19.52 -25.11
N LEU A 142 5.07 20.41 -25.99
CA LEU A 142 6.09 20.10 -27.00
C LEU A 142 7.46 19.78 -26.38
N ASN A 143 7.94 20.58 -25.42
CA ASN A 143 9.20 20.31 -24.72
C ASN A 143 9.16 19.01 -23.89
N ASN A 144 8.04 18.74 -23.20
CA ASN A 144 7.86 17.48 -22.50
C ASN A 144 7.81 16.29 -23.47
N SER A 145 7.28 16.46 -24.67
CA SER A 145 7.24 15.42 -25.71
C SER A 145 8.63 15.08 -26.26
N LEU A 146 9.46 16.10 -26.56
CA LEU A 146 10.84 15.89 -27.04
C LEU A 146 11.75 15.28 -25.97
N ALA A 147 11.70 15.79 -24.73
CA ALA A 147 12.47 15.23 -23.62
C ALA A 147 12.04 13.79 -23.28
N ARG A 148 10.73 13.47 -23.36
CA ARG A 148 10.23 12.09 -23.23
C ARG A 148 10.72 11.18 -24.35
N LYS A 149 10.73 11.66 -25.60
CA LYS A 149 11.23 10.89 -26.76
C LYS A 149 12.73 10.57 -26.63
N GLN A 150 13.54 11.54 -26.22
CA GLN A 150 14.99 11.33 -26.03
C GLN A 150 15.29 10.40 -24.85
N ARG A 151 14.67 10.60 -23.68
CA ARG A 151 14.82 9.67 -22.54
C ARG A 151 14.38 8.26 -22.88
N ARG A 152 13.27 8.12 -23.61
CA ARG A 152 12.77 6.82 -24.04
C ARG A 152 13.74 6.11 -24.98
N LYS A 153 14.39 6.84 -25.90
CA LYS A 153 15.40 6.27 -26.79
C LYS A 153 16.61 5.73 -26.02
N ARG A 154 16.99 6.37 -24.91
CA ARG A 154 18.15 5.96 -24.09
C ARG A 154 17.85 4.83 -23.11
N LEU A 155 16.72 4.87 -22.40
CA LEU A 155 16.40 3.90 -21.34
C LEU A 155 15.77 2.60 -21.86
N LEU A 156 15.20 2.60 -23.07
CA LEU A 156 14.53 1.43 -23.61
C LEU A 156 15.42 0.17 -23.74
N PRO A 157 16.67 0.24 -24.22
CA PRO A 157 17.55 -0.94 -24.25
C PRO A 157 17.86 -1.51 -22.86
N LEU A 158 17.90 -0.67 -21.82
CA LEU A 158 18.10 -1.08 -20.43
C LEU A 158 16.87 -1.80 -19.88
N LEU A 159 15.69 -1.21 -20.08
CA LEU A 159 14.42 -1.83 -19.67
C LEU A 159 14.20 -3.17 -20.38
N ARG A 160 14.59 -3.29 -21.66
CA ARG A 160 14.51 -4.53 -22.42
C ARG A 160 15.40 -5.61 -21.81
N ARG A 161 16.68 -5.32 -21.58
CA ARG A 161 17.62 -6.25 -20.94
C ARG A 161 17.13 -6.68 -19.55
N ALA A 162 16.52 -5.76 -18.80
CA ALA A 162 15.93 -6.07 -17.52
C ALA A 162 14.83 -7.12 -17.62
N VAL A 163 13.83 -6.89 -18.49
CA VAL A 163 12.71 -7.82 -18.71
C VAL A 163 13.20 -9.17 -19.25
N ASP A 164 14.10 -9.16 -20.24
CA ASP A 164 14.64 -10.38 -20.85
C ASP A 164 15.49 -11.21 -19.88
N SER A 165 16.05 -10.58 -18.85
CA SER A 165 16.87 -11.26 -17.84
C SER A 165 16.06 -11.92 -16.72
N MET A 166 14.76 -11.64 -16.59
CA MET A 166 13.94 -12.23 -15.52
C MET A 166 13.69 -13.72 -15.81
N VAL A 167 14.07 -14.60 -14.88
CA VAL A 167 13.92 -16.06 -15.01
C VAL A 167 12.46 -16.49 -15.25
N THR A 168 11.50 -15.75 -14.70
CA THR A 168 10.07 -15.98 -15.00
C THR A 168 9.47 -14.71 -15.61
N PRO A 169 9.14 -14.70 -16.92
CA PRO A 169 8.48 -13.56 -17.52
C PRO A 169 7.09 -13.38 -16.90
N ARG A 170 6.82 -12.17 -16.37
CA ARG A 170 5.52 -11.82 -15.78
C ARG A 170 4.73 -10.92 -16.71
N ALA A 171 3.42 -11.18 -16.84
CA ALA A 171 2.52 -10.40 -17.67
C ALA A 171 2.52 -8.91 -17.28
N GLU A 172 2.51 -8.61 -15.99
CA GLU A 172 2.46 -7.25 -15.44
C GLU A 172 3.70 -6.43 -15.82
N VAL A 173 4.86 -7.08 -15.80
CA VAL A 173 6.13 -6.44 -16.15
C VAL A 173 6.15 -6.09 -17.63
N LYS A 174 5.78 -7.04 -18.50
CA LYS A 174 5.73 -6.82 -19.94
C LYS A 174 4.68 -5.78 -20.33
N GLY A 175 3.50 -5.85 -19.74
CA GLY A 175 2.43 -4.88 -19.97
C GLY A 175 2.80 -3.47 -19.50
N ALA A 176 3.42 -3.33 -18.33
CA ALA A 176 3.90 -2.02 -17.86
C ALA A 176 4.97 -1.41 -18.77
N LEU A 177 5.90 -2.23 -19.31
CA LEU A 177 6.88 -1.77 -20.29
C LEU A 177 6.22 -1.41 -21.62
N ALA A 178 5.29 -2.23 -22.10
CA ALA A 178 4.53 -1.99 -23.31
C ALA A 178 3.78 -0.66 -23.25
N LEU A 179 3.23 -0.33 -22.08
CA LEU A 179 2.53 0.93 -21.83
C LEU A 179 3.46 2.15 -21.97
N GLN A 180 4.71 2.08 -21.49
CA GLN A 180 5.71 3.13 -21.75
C GLN A 180 6.04 3.26 -23.23
N LEU A 181 6.07 2.11 -23.91
CA LEU A 181 6.35 2.03 -25.32
C LEU A 181 5.16 2.48 -26.19
N GLY A 182 4.00 2.76 -25.60
CA GLY A 182 2.84 3.32 -26.30
C GLY A 182 2.52 2.55 -27.59
N GLY A 183 2.34 3.27 -28.70
CA GLY A 183 1.95 2.68 -30.00
C GLY A 183 3.06 2.08 -30.85
N THR A 184 4.23 1.74 -30.31
CA THR A 184 5.33 1.18 -31.14
C THR A 184 5.16 -0.30 -31.44
N LYS A 185 5.77 -0.78 -32.54
CA LYS A 185 5.79 -2.23 -32.89
C LYS A 185 6.27 -3.10 -31.72
N GLU A 186 7.29 -2.64 -30.99
CA GLU A 186 7.81 -3.34 -29.82
C GLU A 186 6.80 -3.38 -28.66
N ALA A 187 6.06 -2.29 -28.41
CA ALA A 187 4.97 -2.30 -27.45
C ALA A 187 3.93 -3.35 -27.80
N MET A 188 3.59 -3.48 -29.09
CA MET A 188 2.59 -4.46 -29.53
C MET A 188 3.07 -5.89 -29.30
N LYS A 189 4.37 -6.15 -29.50
CA LYS A 189 4.98 -7.45 -29.18
C LYS A 189 4.87 -7.74 -27.67
N LEU A 190 5.27 -6.80 -26.83
CA LEU A 190 5.20 -6.97 -25.37
C LEU A 190 3.77 -7.11 -24.84
N TRP A 191 2.78 -6.41 -25.42
CA TRP A 191 1.38 -6.61 -25.07
C TRP A 191 0.90 -8.01 -25.39
N LYS A 192 1.22 -8.53 -26.58
CA LYS A 192 0.87 -9.91 -26.96
C LYS A 192 1.51 -10.94 -26.02
N GLU A 193 2.79 -10.74 -25.69
CA GLU A 193 3.50 -11.61 -24.74
C GLU A 193 2.94 -11.49 -23.32
N ALA A 194 2.54 -10.30 -22.88
CA ALA A 194 1.89 -10.12 -21.59
C ALA A 194 0.58 -10.89 -21.52
N MET A 195 -0.24 -10.80 -22.56
CA MET A 195 -1.53 -11.50 -22.64
C MET A 195 -1.39 -13.01 -22.73
N SER A 196 -0.27 -13.54 -23.24
CA SER A 196 0.00 -14.99 -23.24
C SER A 196 0.48 -15.54 -21.89
N LEU A 197 0.77 -14.68 -20.90
CA LEU A 197 1.36 -15.05 -19.61
C LEU A 197 0.34 -14.99 -18.46
N LYS A 198 -0.93 -15.33 -18.72
CA LYS A 198 -2.04 -15.31 -17.74
C LYS A 198 -2.10 -14.00 -16.94
N PRO A 199 -2.42 -12.87 -17.60
CA PRO A 199 -2.40 -11.56 -16.95
C PRO A 199 -3.46 -11.46 -15.83
N SER A 200 -3.21 -10.59 -14.85
CA SER A 200 -4.29 -10.13 -13.96
C SER A 200 -5.41 -9.39 -14.74
N ARG A 201 -6.64 -9.36 -14.20
CA ARG A 201 -7.78 -8.61 -14.77
C ARG A 201 -7.43 -7.14 -15.05
N ALA A 202 -6.71 -6.50 -14.13
CA ALA A 202 -6.29 -5.11 -14.27
C ALA A 202 -5.30 -4.93 -15.43
N MET A 203 -4.36 -5.86 -15.59
CA MET A 203 -3.40 -5.81 -16.69
C MET A 203 -4.08 -6.08 -18.04
N ALA A 204 -4.97 -7.07 -18.11
CA ALA A 204 -5.79 -7.35 -19.29
C ALA A 204 -6.64 -6.13 -19.69
N ASN A 205 -7.30 -5.48 -18.72
CA ASN A 205 -8.09 -4.28 -18.99
C ASN A 205 -7.23 -3.14 -19.55
N LYS A 206 -6.05 -2.90 -18.97
CA LYS A 206 -5.08 -1.92 -19.48
C LYS A 206 -4.62 -2.25 -20.90
N ALA A 207 -4.36 -3.53 -21.20
CA ALA A 207 -3.96 -3.97 -22.54
C ALA A 207 -5.06 -3.67 -23.57
N ILE A 208 -6.31 -4.05 -23.27
CA ILE A 208 -7.47 -3.83 -24.14
C ILE A 208 -7.72 -2.34 -24.34
N MET A 209 -7.76 -1.55 -23.27
CA MET A 209 -7.91 -0.09 -23.37
C MET A 209 -6.81 0.53 -24.25
N GLN A 210 -5.56 0.06 -24.11
CA GLN A 210 -4.45 0.54 -24.92
C GLN A 210 -4.57 0.15 -26.40
N MET A 211 -5.05 -1.06 -26.71
CA MET A 211 -5.30 -1.49 -28.09
C MET A 211 -6.44 -0.70 -28.72
N THR A 212 -7.55 -0.54 -28.00
CA THR A 212 -8.68 0.31 -28.41
C THR A 212 -8.21 1.74 -28.69
N PHE A 213 -7.38 2.30 -27.81
CA PHE A 213 -6.80 3.63 -28.00
C PHE A 213 -5.97 3.72 -29.30
N LEU A 214 -5.19 2.69 -29.62
CA LEU A 214 -4.37 2.66 -30.82
C LEU A 214 -5.16 2.33 -32.09
N ALA A 215 -6.50 2.33 -32.03
CA ALA A 215 -7.41 1.90 -33.10
C ALA A 215 -7.09 0.47 -33.59
N ARG A 216 -6.61 -0.38 -32.66
CA ARG A 216 -6.33 -1.80 -32.88
C ARG A 216 -7.45 -2.65 -32.31
N HIS A 217 -8.66 -2.43 -32.83
CA HIS A 217 -9.87 -3.12 -32.39
C HIS A 217 -9.74 -4.64 -32.57
N ASP A 218 -9.04 -5.09 -33.63
CA ASP A 218 -8.68 -6.49 -33.86
C ASP A 218 -7.95 -7.12 -32.67
N LEU A 219 -6.95 -6.43 -32.13
CA LEU A 219 -6.18 -6.91 -30.99
C LEU A 219 -6.92 -6.73 -29.67
N ALA A 220 -7.71 -5.67 -29.53
CA ALA A 220 -8.54 -5.46 -28.35
C ALA A 220 -9.53 -6.62 -28.18
N GLU A 221 -10.23 -7.01 -29.25
CA GLU A 221 -11.14 -8.16 -29.23
C GLU A 221 -10.41 -9.48 -29.01
N ALA A 222 -9.28 -9.72 -29.68
CA ALA A 222 -8.47 -10.91 -29.42
C ALA A 222 -8.00 -11.01 -27.94
N PHE A 223 -7.65 -9.88 -27.32
CA PHE A 223 -7.26 -9.84 -25.91
C PHE A 223 -8.44 -10.07 -24.97
N LYS A 224 -9.65 -9.62 -25.33
CA LYS A 224 -10.87 -9.95 -24.60
C LYS A 224 -11.14 -11.46 -24.65
N GLU A 225 -11.07 -12.07 -25.82
CA GLU A 225 -11.27 -13.51 -26.01
C GLU A 225 -10.29 -14.35 -25.19
N VAL A 226 -8.99 -13.99 -25.22
CA VAL A 226 -7.97 -14.64 -24.39
C VAL A 226 -8.29 -14.49 -22.90
N SER A 227 -8.73 -13.31 -22.47
CA SER A 227 -9.05 -13.06 -21.06
C SER A 227 -10.24 -13.89 -20.59
N VAL A 228 -11.26 -14.07 -21.42
CA VAL A 228 -12.40 -14.95 -21.12
C VAL A 228 -11.95 -16.41 -21.04
N LYS A 229 -11.14 -16.86 -22.01
CA LYS A 229 -10.61 -18.22 -22.05
C LYS A 229 -9.78 -18.57 -20.80
N GLU A 230 -9.01 -17.61 -20.29
CA GLU A 230 -8.22 -17.76 -19.06
C GLU A 230 -9.05 -17.56 -17.77
N GLY A 231 -10.38 -17.40 -17.87
CA GLY A 231 -11.26 -17.25 -16.72
C GLY A 231 -11.17 -15.89 -16.02
N LEU A 232 -10.56 -14.88 -16.65
CA LEU A 232 -10.48 -13.54 -16.07
C LEU A 232 -11.86 -12.85 -16.07
N TRP A 233 -12.65 -13.07 -17.11
CA TRP A 233 -14.00 -12.51 -17.26
C TRP A 233 -14.99 -13.55 -17.77
N ARG A 234 -16.27 -13.33 -17.48
CA ARG A 234 -17.36 -14.21 -17.93
C ARG A 234 -17.63 -14.07 -19.43
N SER A 235 -17.45 -12.87 -19.99
CA SER A 235 -17.49 -12.67 -21.44
C SER A 235 -16.57 -11.53 -21.90
N THR A 236 -16.50 -11.34 -23.22
CA THR A 236 -15.74 -10.28 -23.87
C THR A 236 -16.40 -8.90 -23.71
N THR A 237 -17.67 -8.86 -23.33
CA THR A 237 -18.50 -7.66 -23.27
C THR A 237 -18.81 -7.17 -21.87
N GLN A 238 -18.59 -7.94 -20.81
CA GLN A 238 -18.67 -7.48 -19.41
C GLN A 238 -17.31 -7.73 -18.75
N ARG A 239 -16.61 -6.64 -18.40
CA ARG A 239 -15.20 -6.71 -17.96
C ARG A 239 -14.91 -5.97 -16.64
N PRO A 240 -15.76 -6.07 -15.60
CA PRO A 240 -15.44 -5.49 -14.30
C PRO A 240 -14.21 -6.18 -13.68
N LEU A 241 -13.57 -5.48 -12.75
CA LEU A 241 -12.48 -6.01 -11.93
C LEU A 241 -13.03 -6.93 -10.83
N THR A 242 -14.20 -6.61 -10.29
CA THR A 242 -14.90 -7.34 -9.23
C THR A 242 -16.28 -7.81 -9.70
N TYR A 243 -16.61 -9.07 -9.39
CA TYR A 243 -17.85 -9.74 -9.78
C TYR A 243 -18.62 -10.21 -8.55
N TRP A 244 -19.92 -10.36 -8.73
CA TRP A 244 -20.74 -11.12 -7.81
C TRP A 244 -20.94 -12.53 -8.37
N SER A 245 -20.55 -13.54 -7.60
CA SER A 245 -20.72 -14.95 -7.97
C SER A 245 -22.17 -15.26 -8.34
N SER A 246 -23.13 -14.69 -7.60
CA SER A 246 -24.58 -14.86 -7.82
C SER A 246 -25.16 -14.21 -9.08
N LEU A 247 -24.41 -13.38 -9.81
CA LEU A 247 -24.91 -12.65 -11.00
C LEU A 247 -24.42 -13.28 -12.31
N ASP A 248 -24.99 -14.41 -12.72
CA ASP A 248 -24.43 -15.23 -13.80
C ASP A 248 -24.75 -14.78 -15.24
N LYS A 249 -25.63 -13.79 -15.45
CA LYS A 249 -26.07 -13.39 -16.81
C LYS A 249 -25.76 -11.94 -17.14
N GLU A 250 -25.22 -11.73 -18.35
CA GLU A 250 -25.12 -10.40 -18.94
C GLU A 250 -26.47 -9.92 -19.42
N THR A 251 -26.93 -8.80 -18.86
CA THR A 251 -28.21 -8.18 -19.20
C THR A 251 -27.96 -6.69 -19.44
N PRO A 252 -27.40 -6.34 -20.62
CA PRO A 252 -26.96 -4.97 -20.93
C PRO A 252 -28.08 -3.94 -20.78
N PHE A 253 -29.30 -4.29 -21.20
CA PHE A 253 -30.52 -3.51 -20.99
C PHE A 253 -31.48 -4.42 -20.23
N PRO A 254 -31.54 -4.31 -18.90
CA PRO A 254 -32.37 -5.21 -18.11
C PRO A 254 -33.85 -4.87 -18.31
N GLY A 255 -34.63 -5.84 -18.77
CA GLY A 255 -36.08 -5.77 -18.83
C GLY A 255 -36.74 -6.47 -17.65
N ALA A 256 -38.03 -6.78 -17.80
CA ALA A 256 -38.81 -7.48 -16.78
C ALA A 256 -38.29 -8.90 -16.48
N GLU A 257 -37.53 -9.50 -17.40
CA GLU A 257 -36.88 -10.80 -17.22
C GLU A 257 -35.76 -10.78 -16.17
N VAL A 258 -35.20 -9.60 -15.87
CA VAL A 258 -34.20 -9.42 -14.81
C VAL A 258 -34.90 -9.06 -13.51
N ASP A 259 -35.76 -8.05 -13.56
CA ASP A 259 -36.62 -7.63 -12.46
C ASP A 259 -37.74 -6.73 -13.02
N GLU A 260 -39.00 -7.07 -12.77
CA GLU A 260 -40.17 -6.32 -13.26
C GLU A 260 -40.21 -4.86 -12.84
N ARG A 261 -39.53 -4.51 -11.73
CA ARG A 261 -39.49 -3.14 -11.20
C ARG A 261 -38.66 -2.19 -12.06
N LEU A 262 -37.70 -2.70 -12.83
CA LEU A 262 -36.82 -1.85 -13.66
C LEU A 262 -37.58 -1.12 -14.78
N PRO A 263 -38.33 -1.80 -15.67
CA PRO A 263 -39.13 -1.10 -16.67
C PRO A 263 -40.20 -0.20 -16.03
N LEU A 264 -40.84 -0.65 -14.93
CA LEU A 264 -41.86 0.13 -14.22
C LEU A 264 -41.30 1.45 -13.66
N THR A 265 -40.15 1.40 -12.99
CA THR A 265 -39.52 2.61 -12.43
C THR A 265 -39.00 3.53 -13.52
N ALA A 266 -38.44 3.01 -14.62
CA ALA A 266 -38.05 3.82 -15.77
C ALA A 266 -39.25 4.55 -16.38
N GLU A 267 -40.38 3.87 -16.55
CA GLU A 267 -41.62 4.48 -17.03
C GLU A 267 -42.14 5.55 -16.05
N GLN A 268 -42.12 5.29 -14.75
CA GLN A 268 -42.52 6.27 -13.73
C GLN A 268 -41.63 7.53 -13.76
N PHE A 269 -40.31 7.37 -13.89
CA PHE A 269 -39.41 8.52 -14.05
C PHE A 269 -39.75 9.32 -15.32
N GLN A 270 -40.02 8.62 -16.41
CA GLN A 270 -40.39 9.24 -17.69
C GLN A 270 -41.72 10.00 -17.62
N LEU A 271 -42.74 9.45 -16.97
CA LEU A 271 -44.04 10.11 -16.77
C LEU A 271 -43.95 11.37 -15.90
N ARG A 272 -43.04 11.36 -14.92
CA ARG A 272 -42.88 12.43 -13.93
C ARG A 272 -41.75 13.41 -14.27
N LEU A 273 -41.14 13.27 -15.44
CA LEU A 273 -39.94 14.02 -15.83
C LEU A 273 -40.16 15.54 -15.79
N GLU A 274 -41.32 16.02 -16.23
CA GLU A 274 -41.65 17.46 -16.22
C GLU A 274 -41.87 18.03 -14.80
N GLU A 275 -42.03 17.19 -13.75
CA GLU A 275 -42.15 17.68 -12.36
C GLU A 275 -40.85 18.30 -11.82
N PHE A 276 -39.70 17.80 -12.30
CA PHE A 276 -38.39 18.13 -11.74
C PHE A 276 -37.36 18.60 -12.78
N LYS A 277 -37.65 18.47 -14.07
CA LYS A 277 -36.76 18.89 -15.16
C LYS A 277 -36.33 20.35 -15.06
N ASP A 278 -37.27 21.28 -14.88
CA ASP A 278 -36.93 22.72 -14.82
C ASP A 278 -36.06 23.05 -13.61
N GLU A 279 -36.28 22.35 -12.48
CA GLU A 279 -35.45 22.47 -11.29
C GLU A 279 -34.00 22.06 -11.60
N ILE A 280 -33.80 20.90 -12.24
CA ILE A 280 -32.47 20.46 -12.67
C ILE A 280 -31.85 21.46 -13.64
N LEU A 281 -32.57 21.89 -14.68
CA LEU A 281 -32.05 22.80 -15.68
C LEU A 281 -31.63 24.14 -15.07
N GLN A 282 -32.35 24.66 -14.07
CA GLN A 282 -32.00 25.92 -13.41
C GLN A 282 -30.84 25.77 -12.41
N GLN A 283 -30.78 24.66 -11.67
CA GLN A 283 -29.89 24.52 -10.52
C GLN A 283 -28.59 23.75 -10.83
N ARG A 284 -28.51 23.01 -11.95
CA ARG A 284 -27.34 22.16 -12.28
C ARG A 284 -26.00 22.88 -12.21
N LEU A 285 -25.94 24.16 -12.56
CA LEU A 285 -24.70 24.96 -12.52
C LEU A 285 -24.22 25.28 -11.10
N LYS A 286 -25.10 25.19 -10.10
CA LYS A 286 -24.80 25.46 -8.69
C LYS A 286 -24.38 24.21 -7.91
N LEU A 287 -24.55 23.02 -8.49
CA LEU A 287 -24.10 21.78 -7.86
C LEU A 287 -22.58 21.80 -7.74
N ALA A 288 -22.06 21.11 -6.74
CA ALA A 288 -20.63 20.85 -6.65
C ALA A 288 -20.23 20.05 -7.90
N HIS A 289 -19.67 20.74 -8.88
CA HIS A 289 -19.10 20.12 -10.05
C HIS A 289 -17.84 19.39 -9.58
N ASN A 290 -17.86 18.07 -9.63
CA ASN A 290 -16.65 17.42 -10.08
C ASN A 290 -16.62 17.76 -11.57
N PRO A 291 -15.67 18.57 -12.08
CA PRO A 291 -15.52 18.70 -13.51
C PRO A 291 -15.12 17.31 -14.00
N GLY A 292 -16.10 16.44 -14.26
CA GLY A 292 -15.86 15.04 -14.62
C GLY A 292 -15.02 14.92 -15.89
N PHE A 293 -14.90 16.05 -16.61
CA PHE A 293 -14.02 16.33 -17.71
C PHE A 293 -13.58 17.80 -17.65
N SER A 294 -12.29 18.10 -17.44
CA SER A 294 -11.78 19.45 -17.72
C SER A 294 -12.01 19.79 -19.20
N PRO A 295 -12.53 20.98 -19.55
CA PRO A 295 -12.80 21.32 -20.95
C PRO A 295 -11.52 21.25 -21.77
N CYS A 296 -11.60 20.48 -22.85
CA CYS A 296 -10.49 20.27 -23.76
C CYS A 296 -10.63 21.17 -24.97
N ALA A 297 -9.50 21.57 -25.56
CA ALA A 297 -9.54 22.27 -26.84
C ALA A 297 -10.39 21.45 -27.82
N PRO A 298 -11.31 22.08 -28.59
CA PRO A 298 -12.08 21.39 -29.61
C PRO A 298 -11.16 20.54 -30.48
N ASN A 299 -11.57 19.30 -30.75
CA ASN A 299 -10.79 18.32 -31.53
C ASN A 299 -9.51 17.77 -30.88
N SER A 300 -9.24 18.08 -29.60
CA SER A 300 -8.12 17.53 -28.86
C SER A 300 -8.55 16.40 -27.92
N TRP A 301 -7.64 15.44 -27.71
CA TRP A 301 -7.82 14.35 -26.76
C TRP A 301 -7.36 14.76 -25.36
N CYS A 302 -8.12 14.36 -24.36
CA CYS A 302 -7.80 14.59 -22.96
C CYS A 302 -7.77 13.32 -22.12
N TRP A 303 -7.22 13.50 -20.93
CA TRP A 303 -6.98 12.47 -19.95
C TRP A 303 -7.48 12.95 -18.60
N GLU A 304 -8.15 12.06 -17.86
CA GLU A 304 -8.47 12.28 -16.47
C GLU A 304 -7.98 11.11 -15.62
N GLU A 305 -7.32 11.43 -14.50
CA GLU A 305 -7.00 10.47 -13.46
C GLU A 305 -8.23 10.39 -12.54
N ASP A 306 -8.91 9.24 -12.57
CA ASP A 306 -9.98 8.77 -11.66
C ASP A 306 -10.98 9.85 -11.17
N SER A 307 -12.00 10.14 -11.99
CA SER A 307 -13.11 11.05 -11.62
C SER A 307 -14.25 10.38 -10.85
N GLY A 308 -14.14 9.08 -10.52
CA GLY A 308 -15.18 8.28 -9.87
C GLY A 308 -16.39 7.92 -10.77
N ILE A 309 -16.48 8.52 -11.96
CA ILE A 309 -17.52 8.27 -12.98
C ILE A 309 -16.95 7.43 -14.13
N LEU A 310 -15.62 7.44 -14.31
CA LEU A 310 -14.92 6.71 -15.35
C LEU A 310 -13.84 5.80 -14.76
N PRO A 311 -13.52 4.67 -15.42
CA PRO A 311 -12.37 3.86 -15.02
C PRO A 311 -11.06 4.64 -15.11
N GLU A 312 -10.08 4.20 -14.31
CA GLU A 312 -8.73 4.74 -14.24
C GLU A 312 -8.15 4.83 -15.66
N TYR A 313 -7.86 6.04 -16.14
CA TYR A 313 -7.34 6.36 -17.49
C TYR A 313 -8.36 6.33 -18.65
N SER A 314 -9.53 6.94 -18.46
CA SER A 314 -10.48 7.11 -19.56
C SER A 314 -10.15 8.32 -20.43
N ARG A 315 -10.12 8.09 -21.75
CA ARG A 315 -9.97 9.15 -22.75
C ARG A 315 -11.32 9.65 -23.17
N PHE A 316 -11.38 10.95 -23.36
CA PHE A 316 -12.54 11.61 -23.91
C PHE A 316 -12.09 12.73 -24.84
N ARG A 317 -13.03 13.18 -25.66
CA ARG A 317 -12.92 14.38 -26.49
C ARG A 317 -14.13 15.25 -26.17
N GLY A 318 -13.96 16.57 -26.24
CA GLY A 318 -15.05 17.52 -26.03
C GLY A 318 -15.19 17.96 -24.58
N PHE A 319 -16.42 18.27 -24.17
CA PHE A 319 -16.71 18.86 -22.87
C PHE A 319 -17.96 18.22 -22.25
N TRP A 320 -17.78 17.71 -21.03
CA TRP A 320 -18.80 17.00 -20.28
C TRP A 320 -18.66 17.38 -18.80
N GLU A 321 -19.76 17.75 -18.16
CA GLU A 321 -19.82 18.10 -16.76
C GLU A 321 -20.79 17.18 -16.03
N THR A 322 -20.51 16.95 -14.74
CA THR A 322 -21.36 16.13 -13.88
C THR A 322 -21.58 16.84 -12.56
N GLY A 323 -22.84 17.17 -12.28
CA GLY A 323 -23.27 17.69 -10.98
C GLY A 323 -23.70 16.53 -10.08
N ILE A 324 -23.08 16.38 -8.92
CA ILE A 324 -23.49 15.36 -7.95
C ILE A 324 -24.76 15.83 -7.23
N VAL A 325 -25.81 15.00 -7.27
CA VAL A 325 -27.03 15.20 -6.47
C VAL A 325 -26.79 14.62 -5.07
N PHE A 326 -26.42 13.33 -4.98
CA PHE A 326 -25.89 12.66 -3.79
C PHE A 326 -25.09 11.41 -4.20
N MET A 327 -24.21 10.93 -3.31
CA MET A 327 -23.35 9.74 -3.50
C MET A 327 -23.29 8.94 -2.20
N GLY A 328 -23.50 7.61 -2.26
CA GLY A 328 -23.29 6.70 -1.13
C GLY A 328 -24.55 6.06 -0.55
N LYS A 329 -24.36 5.19 0.46
CA LYS A 329 -25.44 4.61 1.27
C LYS A 329 -26.26 5.73 1.91
N GLU A 330 -27.54 5.46 2.14
CA GLU A 330 -28.51 6.40 2.73
C GLU A 330 -27.85 7.29 3.79
N PRO A 331 -28.04 8.62 3.72
CA PRO A 331 -27.61 9.49 4.81
C PRO A 331 -28.20 8.95 6.10
N GLN A 332 -27.38 8.82 7.15
CA GLN A 332 -27.93 8.49 8.47
C GLN A 332 -28.99 9.53 8.84
N PRO A 333 -30.04 9.17 9.59
CA PRO A 333 -31.02 10.14 10.08
C PRO A 333 -30.29 11.30 10.81
N GLY A 334 -30.26 12.49 10.20
CA GLY A 334 -29.54 13.66 10.71
C GLY A 334 -28.36 14.16 9.84
N GLU A 335 -27.89 13.36 8.88
CA GLU A 335 -26.86 13.75 7.90
C GLU A 335 -27.45 13.97 6.50
N GLU A 336 -28.54 14.74 6.37
CA GLU A 336 -29.07 15.08 5.04
C GLU A 336 -27.96 15.67 4.16
N ASP A 337 -27.73 15.07 2.99
CA ASP A 337 -26.93 15.70 1.94
C ASP A 337 -27.65 16.98 1.55
N GLN A 338 -27.19 18.10 2.10
CA GLN A 338 -27.84 19.41 2.02
C GLN A 338 -28.09 19.84 0.57
N ARG A 339 -27.42 19.22 -0.41
CA ARG A 339 -27.66 19.45 -1.84
C ARG A 339 -29.04 18.96 -2.29
N CYS A 340 -29.45 17.78 -1.83
CA CYS A 340 -30.72 17.18 -2.21
C CYS A 340 -31.89 18.02 -1.68
N SER A 341 -31.89 18.34 -0.38
CA SER A 341 -32.98 19.07 0.26
C SER A 341 -32.98 20.57 -0.04
N LYS A 342 -31.83 21.20 -0.36
CA LYS A 342 -31.76 22.66 -0.63
C LYS A 342 -31.76 23.06 -2.10
N LEU A 343 -31.08 22.32 -2.96
CA LEU A 343 -30.91 22.71 -4.37
C LEU A 343 -31.86 21.99 -5.31
N LEU A 344 -32.19 20.73 -5.04
CA LEU A 344 -33.00 19.88 -5.90
C LEU A 344 -34.15 19.16 -5.15
N PRO A 345 -34.94 19.85 -4.31
CA PRO A 345 -35.92 19.21 -3.45
C PRO A 345 -37.00 18.41 -4.21
N ARG A 346 -37.46 18.89 -5.37
CA ARG A 346 -38.46 18.16 -6.17
C ARG A 346 -37.86 16.90 -6.79
N THR A 347 -36.67 17.02 -7.36
CA THR A 347 -35.92 15.91 -7.96
C THR A 347 -35.71 14.80 -6.94
N CYS A 348 -35.21 15.15 -5.75
CA CYS A 348 -34.94 14.19 -4.69
C CYS A 348 -36.20 13.50 -4.18
N ARG A 349 -37.29 14.25 -3.99
CA ARG A 349 -38.59 13.70 -3.62
C ARG A 349 -39.07 12.68 -4.65
N VAL A 350 -39.03 13.01 -5.94
CA VAL A 350 -39.47 12.10 -7.02
C VAL A 350 -38.61 10.83 -7.05
N ILE A 351 -37.29 10.96 -6.94
CA ILE A 351 -36.37 9.82 -6.86
C ILE A 351 -36.74 8.91 -5.67
N GLN A 352 -36.95 9.48 -4.48
CA GLN A 352 -37.32 8.74 -3.27
C GLN A 352 -38.69 8.08 -3.37
N GLU A 353 -39.70 8.77 -3.93
CA GLU A 353 -41.04 8.22 -4.10
C GLU A 353 -41.04 7.03 -5.06
N ILE A 354 -40.38 7.15 -6.22
CA ILE A 354 -40.33 6.08 -7.22
C ILE A 354 -39.54 4.88 -6.70
N LEU A 355 -38.30 5.11 -6.25
CA LEU A 355 -37.41 4.02 -5.89
C LEU A 355 -37.73 3.44 -4.51
N GLY A 356 -38.16 4.27 -3.55
CA GLY A 356 -38.63 3.83 -2.25
C GLY A 356 -39.89 2.96 -2.35
N ALA A 357 -40.87 3.33 -3.19
CA ALA A 357 -42.05 2.49 -3.42
C ALA A 357 -41.71 1.16 -4.11
N SER A 358 -40.67 1.13 -4.96
CA SER A 358 -40.21 -0.09 -5.61
C SER A 358 -39.33 -1.00 -4.73
N GLY A 359 -38.86 -0.50 -3.59
CA GLY A 359 -37.90 -1.22 -2.74
C GLY A 359 -36.55 -1.46 -3.43
N LEU A 360 -36.14 -0.57 -4.34
CA LEU A 360 -34.81 -0.60 -4.97
C LEU A 360 -33.86 0.33 -4.22
N THR A 361 -32.76 -0.19 -3.70
CA THR A 361 -31.74 0.59 -3.02
C THR A 361 -30.96 1.46 -4.00
N ILE A 362 -31.03 2.77 -3.74
CA ILE A 362 -30.29 3.78 -4.48
C ILE A 362 -28.86 3.92 -3.95
N THR A 363 -27.91 4.09 -4.86
CA THR A 363 -26.48 4.21 -4.54
C THR A 363 -25.89 5.56 -4.94
N GLY A 364 -26.57 6.30 -5.81
CA GLY A 364 -26.19 7.65 -6.18
C GLY A 364 -27.12 8.27 -7.23
N ALA A 365 -27.06 9.58 -7.37
CA ALA A 365 -27.67 10.29 -8.49
C ALA A 365 -26.79 11.47 -8.93
N THR A 366 -26.68 11.65 -10.24
CA THR A 366 -25.87 12.71 -10.85
C THR A 366 -26.58 13.33 -12.05
N ILE A 367 -26.25 14.58 -12.37
CA ILE A 367 -26.74 15.28 -13.57
C ILE A 367 -25.59 15.39 -14.55
N SER A 368 -25.73 14.77 -15.73
CA SER A 368 -24.73 14.83 -16.79
C SER A 368 -25.11 15.88 -17.83
N SER A 369 -24.23 16.87 -18.02
CA SER A 369 -24.34 17.91 -19.05
C SER A 369 -23.22 17.74 -20.07
N VAL A 370 -23.55 17.60 -21.35
CA VAL A 370 -22.56 17.33 -22.41
C VAL A 370 -22.72 18.28 -23.56
N PHE A 371 -21.60 18.90 -23.95
CA PHE A 371 -21.59 20.03 -24.86
C PHE A 371 -21.06 19.64 -26.24
N GLY A 372 -21.54 20.33 -27.27
CA GLY A 372 -21.01 20.23 -28.62
C GLY A 372 -19.65 20.91 -28.79
N PRO A 373 -19.06 20.90 -30.01
CA PRO A 373 -19.65 20.34 -31.22
C PRO A 373 -19.49 18.82 -31.39
N TYR A 374 -18.53 18.23 -30.67
CA TYR A 374 -18.31 16.78 -30.63
C TYR A 374 -17.74 16.41 -29.27
N THR A 375 -18.47 15.60 -28.52
CA THR A 375 -18.02 14.98 -27.28
C THR A 375 -18.13 13.48 -27.39
N SER A 376 -17.11 12.74 -26.96
CA SER A 376 -17.07 11.29 -27.06
C SER A 376 -16.27 10.69 -25.90
N ILE A 377 -16.79 9.61 -25.33
CA ILE A 377 -16.11 8.75 -24.37
C ILE A 377 -15.88 7.40 -25.04
N PHE A 378 -14.66 6.87 -24.94
CA PHE A 378 -14.31 5.57 -25.49
C PHE A 378 -15.01 4.39 -24.79
N PRO A 379 -15.04 3.20 -25.44
CA PRO A 379 -15.51 1.97 -24.81
C PRO A 379 -14.86 1.73 -23.44
N HIS A 380 -15.69 1.62 -22.43
CA HIS A 380 -15.31 1.41 -21.03
C HIS A 380 -16.39 0.61 -20.29
N ALA A 381 -16.08 0.16 -19.09
CA ALA A 381 -16.99 -0.55 -18.21
C ALA A 381 -16.74 -0.15 -16.75
N ALA A 382 -17.75 -0.28 -15.91
CA ALA A 382 -17.61 -0.07 -14.47
C ALA A 382 -16.58 -1.05 -13.87
N LYS A 383 -15.83 -0.59 -12.86
CA LYS A 383 -14.83 -1.42 -12.15
C LYS A 383 -15.48 -2.56 -11.38
N THR A 384 -16.74 -2.43 -10.98
CA THR A 384 -17.47 -3.37 -10.12
C THR A 384 -18.79 -3.75 -10.78
N GLN A 385 -19.08 -5.05 -10.85
CA GLN A 385 -20.40 -5.56 -11.21
C GLN A 385 -21.40 -5.29 -10.09
N GLY A 386 -22.69 -5.19 -10.42
CA GLY A 386 -23.77 -5.11 -9.42
C GLY A 386 -24.41 -3.74 -9.29
N ARG A 387 -24.25 -2.85 -10.28
CA ARG A 387 -24.92 -1.56 -10.35
C ARG A 387 -25.63 -1.41 -11.69
N PHE A 388 -26.90 -1.02 -11.64
CA PHE A 388 -27.61 -0.54 -12.82
C PHE A 388 -27.68 0.98 -12.81
N ARG A 389 -27.58 1.57 -14.01
CA ARG A 389 -27.64 3.01 -14.21
C ARG A 389 -28.84 3.37 -15.09
N LEU A 390 -29.69 4.25 -14.59
CA LEU A 390 -30.77 4.87 -15.32
C LEU A 390 -30.23 6.09 -16.06
N HIS A 391 -30.59 6.26 -17.32
CA HIS A 391 -30.48 7.53 -18.03
C HIS A 391 -31.87 8.09 -18.26
N CYS A 392 -32.14 9.31 -17.78
CA CYS A 392 -33.35 10.08 -18.08
C CYS A 392 -33.01 11.37 -18.81
N VAL A 393 -33.36 11.48 -20.10
CA VAL A 393 -32.93 12.57 -20.98
C VAL A 393 -33.83 13.80 -20.80
N LEU A 394 -33.33 14.81 -20.09
CA LEU A 394 -34.09 16.01 -19.72
C LEU A 394 -34.08 17.07 -20.84
N GLN A 395 -32.91 17.26 -21.45
CA GLN A 395 -32.69 18.20 -22.53
C GLN A 395 -31.81 17.56 -23.59
N LEU A 396 -32.23 17.65 -24.84
CA LEU A 396 -31.45 17.30 -26.01
C LEU A 396 -31.68 18.42 -27.05
N PRO A 397 -30.64 19.13 -27.50
CA PRO A 397 -30.77 20.15 -28.54
C PRO A 397 -31.41 19.55 -29.80
N SER A 398 -32.21 20.34 -30.52
CA SER A 398 -32.93 19.86 -31.72
C SER A 398 -31.99 19.41 -32.85
N ASP A 399 -30.78 19.95 -32.91
CA ASP A 399 -29.71 19.58 -33.82
C ASP A 399 -28.71 18.57 -33.21
N GLY A 400 -28.95 18.15 -31.97
CA GLY A 400 -28.08 17.31 -31.18
C GLY A 400 -28.36 15.83 -31.38
N ILE A 401 -27.33 15.06 -31.71
CA ILE A 401 -27.35 13.60 -31.75
C ILE A 401 -26.58 13.09 -30.54
N SER A 402 -27.23 12.34 -29.65
CA SER A 402 -26.55 11.65 -28.56
C SER A 402 -26.79 10.15 -28.65
N LEU A 403 -25.69 9.39 -28.62
CA LEU A 403 -25.68 7.95 -28.83
C LEU A 403 -24.96 7.29 -27.65
N LEU A 404 -25.58 6.25 -27.08
CA LEU A 404 -24.97 5.30 -26.16
C LEU A 404 -24.88 3.96 -26.88
N ARG A 405 -23.68 3.39 -26.99
CA ARG A 405 -23.47 2.05 -27.54
C ARG A 405 -23.13 1.10 -26.39
N VAL A 406 -23.84 -0.02 -26.30
CA VAL A 406 -23.55 -1.07 -25.32
C VAL A 406 -23.14 -2.31 -26.11
N HIS A 407 -21.90 -2.74 -25.96
CA HIS A 407 -21.24 -3.63 -26.93
C HIS A 407 -21.67 -5.11 -26.85
N VAL A 408 -22.74 -5.42 -26.11
CA VAL A 408 -23.38 -6.74 -26.13
C VAL A 408 -24.32 -6.82 -27.33
N HIS A 409 -24.02 -7.74 -28.26
CA HIS A 409 -24.75 -7.92 -29.53
C HIS A 409 -24.82 -6.67 -30.43
N GLY A 410 -23.91 -5.70 -30.25
CA GLY A 410 -23.88 -4.48 -31.05
C GLY A 410 -25.12 -3.59 -30.89
N ARG A 411 -25.74 -3.60 -29.70
CA ARG A 411 -26.94 -2.79 -29.45
C ARG A 411 -26.57 -1.31 -29.28
N GLU A 412 -27.25 -0.49 -30.06
CA GLU A 412 -27.10 0.97 -30.04
C GLU A 412 -28.39 1.62 -29.53
N ARG A 413 -28.27 2.65 -28.69
CA ARG A 413 -29.42 3.44 -28.22
C ARG A 413 -29.16 4.92 -28.41
N TYR A 414 -29.95 5.52 -29.30
CA TYR A 414 -30.02 6.97 -29.44
C TYR A 414 -30.85 7.54 -28.31
N HIS A 415 -30.30 8.49 -27.58
CA HIS A 415 -31.05 9.22 -26.56
C HIS A 415 -32.16 10.03 -27.22
N ARG A 416 -33.40 9.87 -26.74
CA ARG A 416 -34.52 10.74 -27.11
C ARG A 416 -34.94 11.59 -25.92
N ARG A 417 -35.30 12.85 -26.17
CA ARG A 417 -35.80 13.74 -25.12
C ARG A 417 -37.03 13.10 -24.43
N GLY A 418 -37.03 13.11 -23.10
CA GLY A 418 -38.08 12.53 -22.28
C GLY A 418 -37.95 11.03 -22.05
N GLU A 419 -36.99 10.35 -22.67
CA GLU A 419 -36.80 8.92 -22.52
C GLU A 419 -36.02 8.57 -21.25
N CYS A 420 -36.49 7.56 -20.53
CA CYS A 420 -35.78 6.95 -19.41
C CYS A 420 -35.52 5.46 -19.67
N PHE A 421 -34.31 4.96 -19.40
CA PHE A 421 -34.00 3.54 -19.48
C PHE A 421 -32.83 3.13 -18.58
N TRP A 422 -32.87 1.89 -18.11
CA TRP A 422 -31.78 1.26 -17.35
C TRP A 422 -30.79 0.57 -18.29
N PHE A 423 -29.52 0.53 -17.88
CA PHE A 423 -28.53 -0.36 -18.46
C PHE A 423 -27.52 -0.84 -17.40
N ASP A 424 -26.86 -1.96 -17.68
CA ASP A 424 -25.78 -2.50 -16.84
C ASP A 424 -24.45 -1.87 -17.22
N GLU A 425 -23.98 -0.94 -16.38
CA GLU A 425 -22.74 -0.19 -16.59
C GLU A 425 -21.47 -1.06 -16.47
N SER A 426 -21.56 -2.27 -15.91
CA SER A 426 -20.44 -3.22 -15.93
C SER A 426 -20.19 -3.83 -17.31
N THR A 427 -21.12 -3.65 -18.23
CA THR A 427 -20.98 -3.97 -19.64
C THR A 427 -20.14 -2.91 -20.34
N ASP A 428 -19.31 -3.31 -21.29
CA ASP A 428 -18.60 -2.40 -22.19
C ASP A 428 -19.58 -1.48 -22.92
N HIS A 429 -19.39 -0.18 -22.75
CA HIS A 429 -20.21 0.84 -23.38
C HIS A 429 -19.38 2.08 -23.74
N ASP A 430 -19.87 2.83 -24.72
CA ASP A 430 -19.28 4.08 -25.17
C ASP A 430 -20.39 5.11 -25.43
N ALA A 431 -20.03 6.39 -25.44
CA ALA A 431 -21.01 7.46 -25.64
C ALA A 431 -20.49 8.56 -26.55
N GLU A 432 -21.35 9.06 -27.42
CA GLU A 432 -21.10 10.18 -28.32
C GLU A 432 -22.20 11.24 -28.21
N PHE A 433 -21.79 12.49 -28.41
CA PHE A 433 -22.67 13.63 -28.55
C PHE A 433 -22.15 14.58 -29.61
N ILE A 434 -23.00 14.93 -30.57
CA ILE A 434 -22.69 15.83 -31.69
C ILE A 434 -23.79 16.88 -31.74
N SER A 435 -23.45 18.16 -31.78
CA SER A 435 -24.40 19.27 -31.96
C SER A 435 -23.67 20.45 -32.62
N LYS A 436 -24.36 21.31 -33.36
CA LYS A 436 -23.79 22.57 -33.87
C LYS A 436 -24.03 23.73 -32.89
N GLY A 437 -25.00 23.59 -31.98
CA GLY A 437 -25.35 24.55 -30.95
C GLY A 437 -24.40 24.57 -29.75
N THR A 438 -24.60 25.57 -28.90
CA THR A 438 -23.92 25.72 -27.59
C THR A 438 -24.70 25.08 -26.45
N GLU A 439 -25.95 24.67 -26.70
CA GLU A 439 -26.79 24.02 -25.70
C GLU A 439 -26.27 22.60 -25.41
N PRO A 440 -26.18 22.21 -24.13
CA PRO A 440 -25.79 20.85 -23.78
C PRO A 440 -26.95 19.87 -23.89
N ARG A 441 -26.61 18.60 -24.09
CA ARG A 441 -27.46 17.48 -23.70
C ARG A 441 -27.41 17.33 -22.17
N VAL A 442 -28.55 17.38 -21.51
CA VAL A 442 -28.67 17.22 -20.06
C VAL A 442 -29.49 15.97 -19.75
N LEU A 443 -28.95 15.08 -18.91
CA LEU A 443 -29.67 13.91 -18.42
C LEU A 443 -29.48 13.74 -16.91
N LEU A 444 -30.47 13.13 -16.26
CA LEU A 444 -30.36 12.60 -14.90
C LEU A 444 -29.85 11.16 -14.98
N MET A 445 -28.78 10.87 -14.25
CA MET A 445 -28.30 9.51 -14.00
C MET A 445 -28.71 9.09 -12.59
N VAL A 446 -29.32 7.91 -12.45
CA VAL A 446 -29.61 7.31 -11.15
C VAL A 446 -28.99 5.94 -11.09
N ASP A 447 -28.23 5.69 -10.02
CA ASP A 447 -27.53 4.43 -9.79
C ASP A 447 -28.24 3.63 -8.71
N ILE A 448 -28.55 2.36 -8.99
CA ILE A 448 -29.13 1.44 -8.01
C ILE A 448 -28.25 0.22 -7.82
N GLU A 449 -28.34 -0.40 -6.65
CA GLU A 449 -27.84 -1.76 -6.45
C GLU A 449 -28.61 -2.73 -7.36
N HIS A 450 -27.91 -3.71 -7.92
CA HIS A 450 -28.54 -4.73 -8.76
C HIS A 450 -29.69 -5.40 -7.98
N PRO A 451 -30.89 -5.59 -8.56
CA PRO A 451 -32.05 -6.06 -7.80
C PRO A 451 -31.87 -7.41 -7.10
N GLN A 452 -31.03 -8.30 -7.66
CA GLN A 452 -30.67 -9.58 -7.05
C GLN A 452 -29.67 -9.48 -5.88
N LEU A 453 -29.10 -8.30 -5.64
CA LEU A 453 -28.12 -8.02 -4.58
C LEU A 453 -28.68 -7.23 -3.41
N GLN A 454 -29.93 -6.78 -3.49
CA GLN A 454 -30.59 -5.93 -2.49
C GLN A 454 -30.40 -6.49 -1.08
N GLY A 455 -29.67 -5.74 -0.23
CA GLY A 455 -29.42 -6.11 1.16
C GLY A 455 -28.39 -7.21 1.40
N LYS A 456 -27.67 -7.68 0.36
CA LYS A 456 -26.67 -8.75 0.47
C LYS A 456 -25.26 -8.29 0.87
N GLY A 457 -25.05 -6.98 1.09
CA GLY A 457 -23.79 -6.44 1.61
C GLY A 457 -22.81 -6.03 0.51
N GLN A 458 -21.51 -6.25 0.70
CA GLN A 458 -20.47 -5.95 -0.31
C GLN A 458 -20.21 -7.17 -1.20
N PRO A 459 -19.76 -6.97 -2.46
CA PRO A 459 -19.34 -8.08 -3.31
C PRO A 459 -18.34 -8.93 -2.57
N GLU A 460 -18.45 -10.25 -2.69
CA GLU A 460 -17.36 -11.12 -2.26
C GLU A 460 -16.07 -10.60 -2.90
N PRO A 461 -15.02 -10.30 -2.11
CA PRO A 461 -13.74 -9.96 -2.67
C PRO A 461 -13.22 -11.21 -3.37
N VAL A 462 -13.53 -11.36 -4.66
CA VAL A 462 -12.96 -12.42 -5.49
C VAL A 462 -11.49 -12.12 -5.60
N SER A 463 -10.70 -12.71 -4.70
CA SER A 463 -9.24 -12.76 -4.67
C SER A 463 -8.59 -11.60 -5.42
N ALA A 464 -8.79 -10.43 -4.83
CA ALA A 464 -7.76 -9.45 -4.59
C ALA A 464 -7.43 -8.45 -5.73
N MET A 465 -7.48 -7.16 -5.36
CA MET A 465 -6.91 -6.06 -6.15
C MET A 465 -5.39 -6.21 -6.18
N PRO A 466 -4.69 -6.00 -7.31
CA PRO A 466 -3.22 -6.13 -7.38
C PRO A 466 -2.43 -5.09 -6.54
N PHE A 467 -3.08 -4.36 -5.63
CA PHE A 467 -2.47 -3.39 -4.73
C PHE A 467 -2.96 -3.45 -3.27
N SER A 468 -3.83 -4.38 -2.89
CA SER A 468 -4.12 -4.56 -1.45
C SER A 468 -3.05 -5.42 -0.79
N ALA A 469 -2.70 -5.12 0.46
CA ALA A 469 -1.83 -5.97 1.27
C ALA A 469 -2.35 -7.43 1.32
N ARG A 470 -3.68 -7.63 1.20
CA ARG A 470 -4.35 -8.93 1.05
C ARG A 470 -4.04 -9.69 -0.25
N TYR A 471 -3.81 -9.01 -1.37
CA TYR A 471 -3.38 -9.67 -2.64
C TYR A 471 -1.95 -10.17 -2.56
N TRP A 472 -1.07 -9.40 -1.90
CA TRP A 472 0.35 -9.73 -1.85
C TRP A 472 0.68 -10.71 -0.72
N SER A 473 -0.16 -10.78 0.32
CA SER A 473 -0.04 -11.77 1.40
C SER A 473 -0.39 -13.19 0.99
N SER A 474 -1.23 -13.40 -0.04
CA SER A 474 -1.44 -14.73 -0.62
C SER A 474 -0.25 -15.25 -1.45
N PHE A 475 0.86 -14.48 -1.53
CA PHE A 475 2.09 -14.85 -2.22
C PHE A 475 3.35 -14.76 -1.33
N LEU A 476 3.21 -14.53 -0.02
CA LEU A 476 4.27 -14.76 0.96
C LEU A 476 4.24 -16.26 1.36
N PRO A 477 5.39 -16.88 1.71
CA PRO A 477 5.38 -18.22 2.28
C PRO A 477 4.44 -18.25 3.48
N SER A 478 3.68 -19.34 3.60
CA SER A 478 2.58 -19.53 4.54
C SER A 478 2.88 -19.08 5.97
N ASP A 479 1.87 -18.50 6.60
CA ASP A 479 1.66 -18.35 8.05
C ASP A 479 2.57 -17.42 8.88
N GLN A 480 3.62 -16.81 8.33
CA GLN A 480 4.42 -15.86 9.12
C GLN A 480 3.69 -14.53 9.39
N PRO A 481 3.65 -14.04 10.64
CA PRO A 481 3.02 -12.76 10.96
C PRO A 481 3.80 -11.56 10.46
N LEU A 482 3.09 -10.49 10.09
CA LEU A 482 3.69 -9.24 9.64
C LEU A 482 4.03 -8.35 10.85
N TYR A 483 5.31 -8.06 11.04
CA TYR A 483 5.75 -7.12 12.07
C TYR A 483 5.45 -5.65 11.69
N VAL A 484 4.89 -4.90 12.64
CA VAL A 484 4.50 -3.49 12.51
C VAL A 484 5.08 -2.70 13.69
N PRO A 485 6.09 -1.82 13.47
CA PRO A 485 6.63 -0.98 14.54
C PRO A 485 5.64 0.13 14.92
N SER A 486 5.59 0.45 16.21
CA SER A 486 4.82 1.59 16.72
C SER A 486 5.38 2.92 16.22
N PRO A 487 4.60 4.03 16.25
CA PRO A 487 5.11 5.36 15.97
C PRO A 487 6.30 5.75 16.85
N LEU A 488 6.30 5.32 18.13
CA LEU A 488 7.41 5.54 19.06
C LEU A 488 8.67 4.79 18.62
N GLU A 489 8.55 3.49 18.31
CA GLU A 489 9.68 2.68 17.81
C GLU A 489 10.18 3.22 16.45
N ALA A 490 9.28 3.54 15.52
CA ALA A 490 9.64 4.03 14.20
C ALA A 490 10.35 5.38 14.24
N GLU A 491 9.97 6.28 15.16
CA GLU A 491 10.72 7.53 15.41
C GLU A 491 12.09 7.25 16.00
N TRP A 492 12.19 6.28 16.93
CA TRP A 492 13.46 5.91 17.53
C TRP A 492 14.44 5.34 16.51
N LEU A 493 13.97 4.42 15.67
CA LEU A 493 14.77 3.76 14.62
C LEU A 493 15.27 4.72 13.54
N ARG A 494 14.56 5.83 13.28
CA ARG A 494 15.02 6.89 12.37
C ARG A 494 16.27 7.62 12.88
N HIS A 495 16.57 7.46 14.17
CA HIS A 495 17.44 8.34 14.93
C HIS A 495 18.36 7.56 15.87
N ALA A 496 18.49 6.24 15.67
CA ALA A 496 19.27 5.37 16.54
C ALA A 496 20.75 5.79 16.59
N GLU A 497 21.27 6.44 15.54
CA GLU A 497 22.63 6.98 15.50
C GLU A 497 22.88 8.08 16.54
N TRP A 498 21.85 8.76 17.04
CA TRP A 498 22.00 9.78 18.08
C TRP A 498 22.46 9.20 19.42
N MET A 499 22.16 7.93 19.65
CA MET A 499 22.50 7.22 20.88
C MET A 499 24.00 6.89 20.99
N GLU A 500 24.74 7.04 19.89
CA GLU A 500 26.19 6.85 19.85
C GLU A 500 26.97 8.17 20.03
N THR A 501 26.27 9.27 20.38
CA THR A 501 26.88 10.60 20.59
C THR A 501 27.04 10.95 22.07
N ASP A 502 27.95 11.87 22.40
CA ASP A 502 28.12 12.41 23.75
C ASP A 502 26.83 13.05 24.34
N LYS A 503 25.87 13.43 23.48
CA LYS A 503 24.58 14.01 23.87
C LYS A 503 23.50 12.95 24.13
N ALA A 504 23.80 11.67 23.91
CA ALA A 504 22.83 10.58 23.99
C ALA A 504 22.05 10.56 25.33
N PRO A 505 22.65 10.76 26.52
CA PRO A 505 21.88 10.75 27.76
C PRO A 505 20.83 11.86 27.86
N LEU A 506 21.12 13.05 27.32
CA LEU A 506 20.17 14.17 27.28
C LEU A 506 19.06 13.90 26.26
N LEU A 507 19.42 13.46 25.06
CA LEU A 507 18.48 13.18 23.98
C LEU A 507 17.56 12.01 24.30
N LEU A 508 18.07 10.97 24.99
CA LEU A 508 17.31 9.80 25.43
C LEU A 508 16.04 10.23 26.16
N CYS A 509 16.20 11.05 27.19
CA CYS A 509 15.13 11.39 28.10
C CYS A 509 14.25 12.55 27.58
N GLU A 510 14.77 13.38 26.67
CA GLU A 510 13.96 14.35 25.92
C GLU A 510 13.00 13.64 24.95
N ARG A 511 13.50 12.62 24.25
CA ARG A 511 12.75 11.89 23.21
C ARG A 511 11.90 10.74 23.75
N LEU A 512 12.17 10.27 24.97
CA LEU A 512 11.33 9.33 25.70
C LEU A 512 10.80 9.97 27.00
N PRO A 513 9.81 10.87 26.92
CA PRO A 513 9.32 11.62 28.08
C PRO A 513 8.77 10.72 29.19
N ARG A 514 8.88 11.18 30.44
CA ARG A 514 8.37 10.45 31.64
C ARG A 514 6.93 10.00 31.50
N ARG A 515 6.08 10.85 30.95
CA ARG A 515 4.66 10.55 30.71
C ARG A 515 4.47 9.35 29.76
N THR A 516 5.33 9.20 28.76
CA THR A 516 5.26 8.10 27.80
C THR A 516 5.71 6.80 28.45
N VAL A 517 6.81 6.85 29.23
CA VAL A 517 7.28 5.68 30.00
C VAL A 517 6.28 5.27 31.07
N ALA A 518 5.73 6.22 31.83
CA ALA A 518 4.71 5.93 32.83
C ALA A 518 3.47 5.29 32.21
N LYS A 519 2.99 5.84 31.09
CA LYS A 519 1.85 5.29 30.34
C LYS A 519 2.15 3.89 29.80
N TRP A 520 3.34 3.65 29.26
CA TRP A 520 3.76 2.30 28.84
C TRP A 520 3.66 1.32 30.00
N LEU A 521 4.31 1.62 31.14
CA LEU A 521 4.32 0.73 32.29
C LEU A 521 2.92 0.52 32.89
N GLU A 522 2.10 1.57 32.95
CA GLU A 522 0.70 1.50 33.38
C GLU A 522 -0.13 0.57 32.47
N GLU A 523 0.01 0.69 31.14
CA GLU A 523 -0.69 -0.16 30.17
C GLU A 523 -0.27 -1.64 30.30
N LEU A 524 0.99 -1.94 30.66
CA LEU A 524 1.43 -3.31 30.95
C LEU A 524 0.88 -3.88 32.26
N GLU A 525 0.55 -3.02 33.23
CA GLU A 525 -0.10 -3.46 34.48
C GLU A 525 -1.60 -3.74 34.27
N THR A 526 -2.19 -3.24 33.19
CA THR A 526 -3.58 -3.56 32.86
C THR A 526 -3.73 -5.00 32.39
N SER A 527 -4.83 -5.66 32.79
CA SER A 527 -5.15 -7.02 32.30
C SER A 527 -5.74 -7.02 30.89
N ASP A 528 -6.08 -5.84 30.35
CA ASP A 528 -6.73 -5.66 29.05
C ASP A 528 -5.69 -5.30 27.98
N LEU A 529 -5.03 -6.32 27.43
CA LEU A 529 -4.02 -6.13 26.39
C LEU A 529 -4.61 -5.71 25.04
N ASP A 530 -5.92 -5.82 24.84
CA ASP A 530 -6.59 -5.33 23.64
C ASP A 530 -6.69 -3.78 23.65
N ALA A 531 -6.53 -3.17 24.83
CA ALA A 531 -6.51 -1.73 25.03
C ALA A 531 -5.12 -1.09 24.94
N LEU A 532 -4.05 -1.86 24.65
CA LEU A 532 -2.70 -1.31 24.52
C LEU A 532 -2.62 -0.23 23.45
N SER A 533 -1.87 0.83 23.72
CA SER A 533 -1.81 1.97 22.81
C SER A 533 -0.96 1.66 21.57
N PRO A 534 -1.52 1.74 20.36
CA PRO A 534 -0.75 1.58 19.11
C PRO A 534 0.30 2.67 18.93
N SER A 535 0.25 3.75 19.72
CA SER A 535 1.26 4.81 19.70
C SER A 535 2.56 4.43 20.42
N ILE A 536 2.51 3.44 21.33
CA ILE A 536 3.62 2.99 22.16
C ILE A 536 4.06 1.59 21.71
N PHE A 537 3.12 0.64 21.66
CA PHE A 537 3.42 -0.78 21.42
C PHE A 537 3.49 -1.10 19.93
N SER A 538 4.49 -1.92 19.60
CA SER A 538 4.64 -2.52 18.27
C SER A 538 3.81 -3.80 18.23
N ALA A 539 3.60 -4.39 17.06
CA ALA A 539 2.75 -5.56 16.93
C ALA A 539 3.14 -6.51 15.82
N PHE A 540 2.68 -7.75 15.94
CA PHE A 540 2.67 -8.77 14.91
C PHE A 540 1.24 -8.96 14.43
N TRP A 541 1.01 -8.72 13.14
CA TRP A 541 -0.29 -8.91 12.51
C TRP A 541 -0.37 -10.29 11.88
N HIS A 542 -1.18 -11.16 12.46
CA HIS A 542 -1.48 -12.49 11.94
C HIS A 542 -2.60 -12.37 10.91
N LEU A 543 -2.26 -12.65 9.65
CA LEU A 543 -3.16 -12.37 8.53
C LEU A 543 -4.27 -13.42 8.36
N HIS A 544 -4.06 -14.63 8.90
CA HIS A 544 -4.95 -15.76 8.73
C HIS A 544 -6.25 -15.61 9.54
N ASP A 545 -6.14 -15.10 10.77
CA ASP A 545 -7.23 -14.86 11.72
C ASP A 545 -7.49 -13.37 11.96
N ALA A 546 -6.67 -12.50 11.37
CA ALA A 546 -6.67 -11.05 11.57
C ALA A 546 -6.39 -10.64 13.03
N SER A 547 -5.72 -11.48 13.82
CA SER A 547 -5.32 -11.17 15.19
C SER A 547 -4.05 -10.32 15.24
N LEU A 548 -3.89 -9.58 16.33
CA LEU A 548 -2.77 -8.67 16.53
C LEU A 548 -2.08 -9.00 17.86
N HIS A 549 -0.82 -9.44 17.78
CA HIS A 549 -0.03 -9.81 18.94
C HIS A 549 0.94 -8.68 19.26
N TRP A 550 0.65 -7.93 20.32
CA TRP A 550 1.44 -6.77 20.76
C TRP A 550 2.80 -7.17 21.30
N ILE A 551 3.83 -6.34 21.07
CA ILE A 551 5.17 -6.48 21.63
C ILE A 551 5.69 -5.10 22.07
N GLU A 552 6.54 -5.06 23.10
CA GLU A 552 7.16 -3.81 23.53
C GLU A 552 8.04 -3.19 22.43
N PRO A 553 8.11 -1.85 22.34
CA PRO A 553 8.87 -1.19 21.29
C PRO A 553 10.39 -1.31 21.52
N LEU A 554 11.16 -1.47 20.44
CA LEU A 554 12.63 -1.32 20.51
C LEU A 554 12.96 0.18 20.64
N VAL A 555 13.30 0.61 21.86
CA VAL A 555 13.69 1.99 22.14
C VAL A 555 14.81 2.06 23.18
N ALA A 556 15.29 3.28 23.42
CA ALA A 556 16.31 3.58 24.41
C ALA A 556 17.61 2.79 24.17
N THR A 557 18.21 2.32 25.25
CA THR A 557 19.44 1.53 25.30
C THR A 557 19.19 0.03 25.09
N LEU A 558 18.01 -0.36 24.56
CA LEU A 558 17.53 -1.74 24.54
C LEU A 558 17.43 -2.36 25.95
N GLN A 559 17.24 -1.53 26.97
CA GLN A 559 16.96 -1.92 28.35
C GLN A 559 15.62 -1.32 28.78
N HIS A 560 15.29 -1.44 30.06
CA HIS A 560 14.12 -0.81 30.64
C HIS A 560 13.98 0.67 30.21
N PRO A 561 12.80 1.15 29.77
CA PRO A 561 12.66 2.50 29.21
C PRO A 561 12.91 3.65 30.18
N ALA A 562 12.84 3.38 31.49
CA ALA A 562 13.25 4.31 32.54
C ALA A 562 14.74 4.25 32.91
N SER A 563 15.51 3.35 32.30
CA SER A 563 16.94 3.24 32.57
C SER A 563 17.67 4.51 32.12
N HIS A 564 18.74 4.87 32.83
CA HIS A 564 19.68 5.93 32.45
C HIS A 564 19.17 7.39 32.44
N CYS A 565 17.92 7.66 32.81
CA CYS A 565 17.41 9.03 33.00
C CYS A 565 17.66 9.61 34.41
N GLN A 566 18.87 9.40 34.96
CA GLN A 566 19.20 9.63 36.38
C GLN A 566 19.03 11.09 36.86
N ASN A 567 19.41 12.07 36.04
CA ASN A 567 19.32 13.49 36.41
C ASN A 567 17.88 14.03 36.39
N MET A 568 16.95 13.31 35.77
CA MET A 568 15.55 13.71 35.72
C MET A 568 14.66 12.89 36.65
N TRP A 569 14.91 11.58 36.86
CA TRP A 569 14.14 10.74 37.79
C TRP A 569 15.08 10.03 38.80
N PRO A 570 15.16 10.51 40.06
CA PRO A 570 16.12 10.04 41.07
C PRO A 570 15.99 8.56 41.52
N GLU A 571 14.93 7.85 41.13
CA GLU A 571 14.64 6.49 41.59
C GLU A 571 15.23 5.37 40.68
N ASN A 572 15.96 5.74 39.63
CA ASN A 572 16.10 4.92 38.40
C ASN A 572 17.10 3.74 38.39
N PHE A 573 18.07 3.65 39.32
CA PHE A 573 19.03 2.52 39.30
C PHE A 573 18.37 1.17 39.63
N ARG A 574 17.19 1.17 40.27
CA ARG A 574 16.45 -0.06 40.61
C ARG A 574 15.84 -0.76 39.40
N HIS A 575 15.81 -0.12 38.23
CA HIS A 575 15.12 -0.64 37.05
C HIS A 575 16.03 -1.27 35.99
N LEU A 576 17.36 -1.24 36.16
CA LEU A 576 18.29 -1.80 35.15
C LEU A 576 18.06 -3.29 34.90
N GLU A 577 17.75 -4.06 35.96
CA GLU A 577 17.45 -5.48 35.87
C GLU A 577 15.94 -5.79 35.81
N SER A 578 15.11 -4.74 35.76
CA SER A 578 13.65 -4.90 35.75
C SER A 578 13.18 -5.47 34.41
N ARG A 579 12.38 -6.54 34.48
CA ARG A 579 11.76 -7.19 33.31
C ARG A 579 10.31 -6.75 33.10
N GLY A 580 9.82 -5.81 33.93
CA GLY A 580 8.41 -5.38 33.93
C GLY A 580 7.97 -4.59 32.69
N TYR A 581 8.88 -4.32 31.75
CA TYR A 581 8.58 -3.66 30.48
C TYR A 581 8.41 -4.64 29.31
N LEU A 582 8.69 -5.93 29.52
CA LEU A 582 8.59 -6.98 28.49
C LEU A 582 7.16 -7.48 28.36
N LEU A 583 6.68 -7.62 27.12
CA LEU A 583 5.32 -8.09 26.82
C LEU A 583 5.38 -9.51 26.24
N LEU A 584 5.16 -10.51 27.09
CA LEU A 584 5.23 -11.93 26.72
C LEU A 584 3.99 -12.43 25.99
N SER A 585 4.13 -13.50 25.19
CA SER A 585 2.99 -14.21 24.61
C SER A 585 2.00 -14.75 25.64
N ARG A 586 0.76 -14.96 25.19
CA ARG A 586 -0.33 -15.54 25.98
C ARG A 586 -0.94 -16.75 25.31
N ASN A 587 -1.52 -17.63 26.11
CA ASN A 587 -2.10 -18.87 25.62
C ASN A 587 -3.27 -18.65 24.63
N ASP A 588 -4.01 -17.54 24.75
CA ASP A 588 -5.09 -17.17 23.83
C ASP A 588 -4.58 -16.65 22.47
N TRP A 589 -3.29 -16.32 22.36
CA TRP A 589 -2.63 -15.96 21.09
C TRP A 589 -2.07 -17.18 20.35
N LEU A 590 -1.94 -18.31 21.03
CA LEU A 590 -1.40 -19.53 20.44
C LEU A 590 -2.57 -20.34 19.86
N ALA A 591 -2.53 -20.61 18.55
CA ALA A 591 -3.27 -21.72 17.98
C ALA A 591 -2.84 -23.01 18.70
N ASP A 592 -3.75 -23.99 18.85
CA ASP A 592 -3.56 -25.22 19.64
C ASP A 592 -2.16 -25.84 19.40
N PRO A 593 -1.15 -25.48 20.22
CA PRO A 593 0.23 -25.68 19.83
C PRO A 593 0.60 -27.13 20.11
N GLY A 594 1.59 -27.64 19.38
CA GLY A 594 2.24 -28.91 19.67
C GLY A 594 2.95 -28.89 21.03
N GLN A 595 4.26 -29.07 21.03
CA GLN A 595 5.06 -28.95 22.25
C GLN A 595 5.35 -27.48 22.58
N ARG A 596 5.46 -27.18 23.86
CA ARG A 596 5.91 -25.89 24.38
C ARG A 596 7.31 -26.07 24.95
N ILE A 597 8.32 -25.50 24.29
CA ILE A 597 9.72 -25.77 24.60
C ILE A 597 10.44 -24.47 24.96
N LEU A 598 11.10 -24.46 26.13
CA LEU A 598 11.96 -23.38 26.57
C LEU A 598 13.44 -23.77 26.42
N PHE A 599 14.22 -22.90 25.80
CA PHE A 599 15.67 -22.97 25.73
C PHE A 599 16.24 -21.77 26.51
N ASP A 600 17.06 -22.01 27.54
CA ASP A 600 17.70 -20.97 28.37
C ASP A 600 19.22 -21.16 28.35
N ALA A 601 19.90 -20.36 27.53
CA ALA A 601 21.35 -20.27 27.58
C ALA A 601 21.77 -19.20 28.59
N GLY A 602 22.49 -19.62 29.63
CA GLY A 602 22.93 -18.76 30.72
C GLY A 602 22.05 -18.86 31.96
N VAL A 603 21.65 -20.08 32.33
CA VAL A 603 20.79 -20.35 33.49
C VAL A 603 21.45 -19.86 34.77
N SER A 604 22.76 -20.06 34.94
CA SER A 604 23.53 -19.86 36.19
C SER A 604 22.92 -20.59 37.39
N THR A 605 21.78 -20.10 37.92
CA THR A 605 20.92 -20.73 38.93
C THR A 605 19.43 -20.58 38.57
N TYR A 606 18.59 -21.54 38.97
CA TYR A 606 17.14 -21.50 38.68
C TYR A 606 16.43 -20.24 39.20
N LYS A 607 16.86 -19.70 40.34
CA LYS A 607 16.25 -18.51 40.97
C LYS A 607 16.38 -17.21 40.16
N ASN A 608 17.10 -17.22 39.04
CA ASN A 608 17.37 -16.01 38.26
C ASN A 608 16.41 -15.85 37.05
N SER A 609 16.92 -16.01 35.83
CA SER A 609 16.17 -15.80 34.58
C SER A 609 15.13 -16.90 34.34
N THR A 610 15.50 -18.15 34.61
CA THR A 610 14.70 -19.32 34.26
C THR A 610 13.39 -19.38 35.04
N SER A 611 13.44 -19.18 36.37
CA SER A 611 12.21 -19.15 37.18
C SER A 611 11.27 -18.02 36.78
N TRP A 612 11.80 -16.85 36.40
CA TRP A 612 10.97 -15.73 35.94
C TRP A 612 10.29 -16.03 34.61
N LEU A 613 11.00 -16.60 33.63
CA LEU A 613 10.42 -17.03 32.36
C LEU A 613 9.30 -18.04 32.63
N PHE A 614 9.62 -19.12 33.35
CA PHE A 614 8.66 -20.16 33.69
C PHE A 614 7.40 -19.61 34.37
N GLN A 615 7.56 -18.78 35.41
CA GLN A 615 6.44 -18.20 36.16
C GLN A 615 5.64 -17.18 35.34
N SER A 616 6.29 -16.40 34.48
CA SER A 616 5.61 -15.36 33.71
C SER A 616 4.79 -15.96 32.56
N TYR A 617 5.31 -16.97 31.85
CA TYR A 617 4.51 -17.73 30.90
C TYR A 617 3.38 -18.52 31.58
N SER A 618 3.63 -19.11 32.75
CA SER A 618 2.59 -19.82 33.50
C SER A 618 1.42 -18.89 33.87
N ARG A 619 1.70 -17.65 34.26
CA ARG A 619 0.66 -16.62 34.50
C ARG A 619 -0.12 -16.26 33.25
N ASN A 620 0.50 -16.36 32.09
CA ASN A 620 -0.11 -16.15 30.78
C ASN A 620 -0.79 -17.41 30.20
N GLY A 621 -0.93 -18.47 31.01
CA GLY A 621 -1.56 -19.74 30.62
C GLY A 621 -0.67 -20.68 29.81
N ILE A 622 0.62 -20.37 29.65
CA ILE A 622 1.58 -21.17 28.88
C ILE A 622 2.46 -21.95 29.86
N VAL A 623 2.35 -23.28 29.83
CA VAL A 623 3.19 -24.20 30.61
C VAL A 623 4.10 -24.94 29.65
N PHE A 624 5.41 -24.89 29.89
CA PHE A 624 6.38 -25.59 29.05
C PHE A 624 6.38 -27.10 29.33
N ASP A 625 6.44 -27.89 28.27
CA ASP A 625 6.57 -29.35 28.33
C ASP A 625 8.03 -29.75 28.57
N ARG A 626 8.96 -28.98 28.02
CA ARG A 626 10.40 -29.26 28.03
C ARG A 626 11.21 -27.99 28.24
N ILE A 627 12.27 -28.09 29.02
CA ILE A 627 13.20 -26.99 29.28
C ILE A 627 14.63 -27.47 29.00
N PHE A 628 15.39 -26.72 28.21
CA PHE A 628 16.80 -26.98 27.95
C PHE A 628 17.63 -25.83 28.50
N GLY A 629 18.58 -26.14 29.37
CA GLY A 629 19.42 -25.14 30.01
C GLY A 629 20.91 -25.32 29.73
N TRP A 630 21.63 -24.22 29.54
CA TRP A 630 23.10 -24.19 29.46
C TRP A 630 23.70 -23.29 30.56
N GLU A 631 24.96 -23.56 30.91
CA GLU A 631 25.72 -22.89 31.99
C GLU A 631 25.09 -23.05 33.39
N MET A 632 24.33 -24.13 33.63
CA MET A 632 23.79 -24.37 34.96
C MET A 632 24.89 -24.84 35.91
N GLN A 633 25.03 -24.14 37.03
CA GLN A 633 25.90 -24.58 38.12
C GLN A 633 25.22 -25.69 38.91
N LEU A 634 25.98 -26.73 39.30
CA LEU A 634 25.47 -27.85 40.10
C LEU A 634 24.91 -27.37 41.46
N GLU A 635 25.45 -26.27 41.99
CA GLU A 635 24.92 -25.58 43.17
C GLU A 635 23.61 -24.86 42.80
N GLY A 636 22.46 -25.45 43.20
CA GLY A 636 21.14 -24.86 42.99
C GLY A 636 20.08 -25.80 42.42
N HIS A 637 20.45 -27.04 42.04
CA HIS A 637 19.50 -28.06 41.58
C HIS A 637 18.37 -28.33 42.59
N GLU A 638 18.67 -28.28 43.89
CA GLU A 638 17.69 -28.49 44.97
C GLU A 638 16.57 -27.43 45.01
N GLN A 639 16.77 -26.30 44.33
CA GLN A 639 15.84 -25.18 44.31
C GLN A 639 14.87 -25.22 43.12
N ILE A 640 15.07 -26.16 42.19
CA ILE A 640 14.18 -26.38 41.04
C ILE A 640 12.96 -27.18 41.53
N PRO A 641 11.73 -26.68 41.37
CA PRO A 641 10.53 -27.45 41.70
C PRO A 641 10.55 -28.79 40.97
N LEU A 642 10.16 -29.87 41.66
CA LEU A 642 10.28 -31.23 41.13
C LEU A 642 9.65 -31.41 39.74
N HIS A 643 8.50 -30.77 39.49
CA HIS A 643 7.83 -30.81 38.19
C HIS A 643 8.63 -30.13 37.08
N VAL A 644 9.31 -29.01 37.38
CA VAL A 644 10.21 -28.32 36.43
C VAL A 644 11.45 -29.19 36.17
N LEU A 645 12.02 -29.78 37.22
CA LEU A 645 13.21 -30.62 37.09
C LEU A 645 12.97 -31.83 36.19
N GLN A 646 11.78 -32.45 36.30
CA GLN A 646 11.38 -33.59 35.46
C GLN A 646 11.24 -33.23 33.97
N GLN A 647 10.98 -31.97 33.66
CA GLN A 647 10.86 -31.44 32.29
C GLN A 647 12.18 -30.87 31.76
N SER A 648 13.23 -30.79 32.58
CA SER A 648 14.46 -30.06 32.26
C SER A 648 15.62 -30.96 31.86
N SER A 649 16.40 -30.53 30.87
CA SER A 649 17.68 -31.13 30.48
C SER A 649 18.77 -30.05 30.50
N PHE A 650 19.84 -30.28 31.26
CA PHE A 650 20.92 -29.31 31.42
C PHE A 650 22.21 -29.81 30.76
N SER A 651 22.88 -28.91 30.05
CA SER A 651 24.17 -29.15 29.39
C SER A 651 25.23 -28.16 29.90
N THR A 652 26.49 -28.50 29.64
CA THR A 652 27.63 -27.58 29.82
C THR A 652 27.53 -26.39 28.86
N ASP A 653 28.49 -25.47 28.93
CA ASP A 653 28.62 -24.27 28.09
C ASP A 653 28.16 -24.43 26.62
N PRO A 654 27.41 -23.44 26.09
CA PRO A 654 26.98 -23.47 24.70
C PRO A 654 28.14 -23.21 23.74
N VAL A 655 28.17 -23.92 22.62
CA VAL A 655 29.21 -23.80 21.59
C VAL A 655 28.63 -23.39 20.23
N VAL A 656 29.40 -22.61 19.46
CA VAL A 656 29.02 -22.12 18.12
C VAL A 656 29.23 -23.20 17.05
N SER A 657 30.24 -24.06 17.23
CA SER A 657 30.61 -25.13 16.29
C SER A 657 30.62 -26.48 16.99
N THR A 658 30.04 -27.50 16.34
CA THR A 658 30.07 -28.90 16.78
C THR A 658 31.23 -29.70 16.19
N LYS A 659 32.09 -29.06 15.38
CA LYS A 659 33.20 -29.73 14.67
C LYS A 659 34.33 -30.21 15.58
N ASP A 660 34.45 -29.69 16.80
CA ASP A 660 35.56 -29.97 17.72
C ASP A 660 35.25 -31.10 18.72
N GLY A 661 34.38 -32.05 18.34
CA GLY A 661 34.03 -33.21 19.18
C GLY A 661 32.96 -32.93 20.24
N HIS A 662 32.32 -31.76 20.20
CA HIS A 662 31.17 -31.43 21.04
C HIS A 662 29.89 -32.08 20.51
N SER A 663 29.02 -32.53 21.42
CA SER A 663 27.69 -33.08 21.07
C SER A 663 26.86 -32.05 20.29
N ALA A 664 25.99 -32.52 19.40
CA ALA A 664 25.00 -31.67 18.71
C ALA A 664 24.10 -30.89 19.70
N THR A 665 23.92 -31.41 20.92
CA THR A 665 23.17 -30.76 22.01
C THR A 665 23.88 -29.56 22.64
N ALA A 666 25.17 -29.35 22.33
CA ALA A 666 25.95 -28.24 22.86
C ALA A 666 25.74 -26.92 22.08
N ASN A 667 25.23 -26.97 20.85
CA ASN A 667 24.84 -25.77 20.10
C ASN A 667 23.31 -25.56 20.25
N PRO A 668 22.86 -24.50 20.95
CA PRO A 668 21.43 -24.24 21.17
C PRO A 668 20.63 -24.07 19.87
N VAL A 669 21.20 -23.42 18.86
CA VAL A 669 20.54 -23.14 17.57
C VAL A 669 20.31 -24.44 16.79
N GLN A 670 21.31 -25.32 16.78
CA GLN A 670 21.18 -26.63 16.15
C GLN A 670 20.14 -27.50 16.88
N LEU A 671 20.09 -27.43 18.21
CA LEU A 671 19.10 -28.17 19.00
C LEU A 671 17.67 -27.67 18.73
N ILE A 672 17.47 -26.34 18.62
CA ILE A 672 16.19 -25.74 18.22
C ILE A 672 15.76 -26.29 16.85
N SER A 673 16.64 -26.28 15.83
CA SER A 673 16.36 -26.84 14.51
C SER A 673 16.01 -28.35 14.52
N GLN A 674 16.48 -29.09 15.53
CA GLN A 674 16.23 -30.53 15.63
C GLN A 674 14.94 -30.86 16.39
N LEU A 675 14.56 -30.02 17.35
CA LEU A 675 13.46 -30.31 18.28
C LEU A 675 12.17 -29.58 17.95
N CYS A 676 12.25 -28.32 17.53
CA CYS A 676 11.06 -27.51 17.23
C CYS A 676 10.47 -27.89 15.87
N GLN A 677 9.15 -28.03 15.84
CA GLN A 677 8.33 -28.11 14.64
C GLN A 677 7.53 -26.81 14.43
N PRO A 678 7.02 -26.54 13.22
CA PRO A 678 6.22 -25.33 12.95
C PRO A 678 4.97 -25.18 13.82
N GLU A 679 4.42 -26.28 14.33
CA GLU A 679 3.28 -26.28 15.25
C GLU A 679 3.64 -26.11 16.73
N ASP A 680 4.92 -26.21 17.09
CA ASP A 680 5.38 -26.07 18.47
C ASP A 680 5.45 -24.58 18.87
N PHE A 681 5.36 -24.30 20.17
CA PHE A 681 5.70 -22.99 20.73
C PHE A 681 7.09 -23.02 21.34
N CYS A 682 8.07 -22.46 20.64
CA CYS A 682 9.48 -22.49 21.01
C CYS A 682 9.99 -21.11 21.47
N VAL A 683 10.56 -21.07 22.67
CA VAL A 683 11.11 -19.87 23.30
C VAL A 683 12.61 -20.04 23.56
N PHE A 684 13.43 -19.07 23.16
CA PHE A 684 14.87 -19.12 23.41
C PHE A 684 15.37 -17.86 24.12
N LYS A 685 16.05 -18.01 25.26
CA LYS A 685 16.76 -16.93 25.96
C LYS A 685 18.27 -17.13 25.87
N LEU A 686 19.00 -16.07 25.56
CA LEU A 686 20.45 -16.04 25.39
C LEU A 686 21.08 -14.91 26.21
N ASP A 687 21.82 -15.29 27.27
CA ASP A 687 22.59 -14.38 28.14
C ASP A 687 23.70 -15.17 28.85
N ILE A 688 24.78 -15.44 28.11
CA ILE A 688 25.93 -16.27 28.53
C ILE A 688 27.18 -15.41 28.82
N ASN A 689 27.00 -14.09 28.85
CA ASN A 689 28.04 -13.10 29.09
C ASN A 689 29.26 -13.21 28.14
N ARG A 690 29.05 -13.73 26.92
CA ARG A 690 30.09 -13.92 25.89
C ARG A 690 29.65 -13.29 24.57
N SER A 691 29.77 -11.96 24.48
CA SER A 691 29.19 -11.16 23.40
C SER A 691 29.51 -11.63 21.97
N VAL A 692 30.72 -12.16 21.72
CA VAL A 692 31.10 -12.66 20.39
C VAL A 692 30.36 -13.94 20.07
N THR A 693 30.38 -14.90 21.00
CA THR A 693 29.67 -16.19 20.89
C THR A 693 28.16 -15.98 20.75
N GLU A 694 27.57 -15.07 21.52
CA GLU A 694 26.14 -14.78 21.45
C GLU A 694 25.72 -14.24 20.08
N ARG A 695 26.50 -13.29 19.53
CA ARG A 695 26.21 -12.73 18.21
C ARG A 695 26.35 -13.76 17.10
N GLU A 696 27.33 -14.65 17.18
CA GLU A 696 27.47 -15.77 16.24
C GLU A 696 26.26 -16.71 16.31
N LEU A 697 25.73 -16.99 17.51
CA LEU A 697 24.50 -17.77 17.67
C LEU A 697 23.27 -17.02 17.12
N VAL A 698 23.17 -15.70 17.30
CA VAL A 698 22.10 -14.88 16.70
C VAL A 698 22.18 -14.88 15.18
N ASP A 699 23.39 -14.78 14.62
CA ASP A 699 23.58 -14.83 13.17
C ASP A 699 23.22 -16.24 12.63
N GLN A 700 23.54 -17.32 13.35
CA GLN A 700 23.06 -18.68 13.01
C GLN A 700 21.53 -18.82 13.10
N LEU A 701 20.89 -18.23 14.12
CA LEU A 701 19.42 -18.22 14.24
C LEU A 701 18.78 -17.61 12.99
N LEU A 702 19.27 -16.43 12.59
CA LEU A 702 18.78 -15.67 11.43
C LEU A 702 18.95 -16.39 10.10
N GLU A 703 20.00 -17.21 9.97
CA GLU A 703 20.30 -18.00 8.75
C GLU A 703 19.62 -19.38 8.75
N GLY A 704 19.15 -19.87 9.91
CA GLY A 704 18.59 -21.20 10.09
C GLY A 704 17.18 -21.19 10.69
N PRO A 705 16.99 -21.57 11.98
CA PRO A 705 15.68 -21.81 12.58
C PRO A 705 14.65 -20.67 12.40
N VAL A 706 15.10 -19.41 12.47
CA VAL A 706 14.21 -18.26 12.31
C VAL A 706 13.69 -18.15 10.89
N SER A 707 14.57 -18.36 9.90
CA SER A 707 14.16 -18.38 8.48
C SER A 707 13.23 -19.54 8.14
N GLN A 708 13.21 -20.58 8.98
CA GLN A 708 12.38 -21.77 8.85
C GLN A 708 11.07 -21.67 9.65
N GLY A 709 10.87 -20.59 10.44
CA GLY A 709 9.67 -20.41 11.27
C GLY A 709 9.60 -21.34 12.48
N LEU A 710 10.74 -21.74 13.05
CA LEU A 710 10.81 -22.71 14.17
C LEU A 710 10.96 -22.07 15.55
N LEU A 711 10.96 -20.74 15.65
CA LEU A 711 11.17 -20.00 16.90
C LEU A 711 10.16 -18.86 17.01
N ASP A 712 9.41 -18.83 18.10
CA ASP A 712 8.33 -17.86 18.32
C ASP A 712 8.79 -16.65 19.11
N GLU A 713 9.45 -16.88 20.26
CA GLU A 713 9.95 -15.81 21.12
C GLU A 713 11.45 -15.96 21.40
N PHE A 714 12.14 -14.82 21.41
CA PHE A 714 13.59 -14.77 21.63
C PHE A 714 13.95 -13.67 22.62
N PHE A 715 14.74 -13.99 23.64
CA PHE A 715 15.26 -13.03 24.62
C PHE A 715 16.77 -12.95 24.49
N TRP A 716 17.31 -11.75 24.33
CA TRP A 716 18.75 -11.59 24.18
C TRP A 716 19.26 -10.32 24.84
N LYS A 717 20.34 -10.46 25.60
CA LYS A 717 21.09 -9.34 26.19
C LYS A 717 22.32 -9.05 25.33
N ASP A 718 22.20 -8.16 24.35
CA ASP A 718 23.37 -7.76 23.57
C ASP A 718 24.25 -6.81 24.39
N GLN A 719 25.51 -7.20 24.59
CA GLN A 719 26.51 -6.36 25.25
C GLN A 719 26.99 -5.24 24.29
N VAL A 720 26.18 -4.18 24.22
CA VAL A 720 26.44 -2.97 23.43
C VAL A 720 27.41 -2.03 24.15
N GLU A 721 28.33 -1.45 23.39
CA GLU A 721 29.27 -0.44 23.89
C GLU A 721 28.59 0.93 23.89
N MET A 722 28.35 1.49 25.07
CA MET A 722 27.82 2.84 25.22
C MET A 722 28.48 3.55 26.43
N PRO A 723 29.67 4.14 26.22
CA PRO A 723 30.47 4.70 27.30
C PRO A 723 29.73 5.79 28.10
N HIS A 724 28.90 6.59 27.44
CA HIS A 724 28.12 7.66 28.08
C HIS A 724 27.02 7.16 29.02
N PHE A 725 26.65 5.88 28.90
CA PHE A 725 25.69 5.20 29.77
C PHE A 725 26.38 4.22 30.75
N GLY A 726 27.72 4.22 30.80
CA GLY A 726 28.50 3.30 31.63
C GLY A 726 28.42 1.85 31.20
N LEU A 727 28.03 1.57 29.96
CA LEU A 727 27.93 0.21 29.42
C LEU A 727 29.18 -0.12 28.60
N SER A 728 29.88 -1.18 29.00
CA SER A 728 31.02 -1.72 28.27
C SER A 728 30.59 -2.96 27.49
N GLY A 729 30.82 -2.94 26.18
CA GLY A 729 30.44 -3.99 25.25
C GLY A 729 31.39 -4.03 24.05
N SER A 730 31.10 -4.86 23.06
CA SER A 730 31.96 -5.05 21.88
C SER A 730 31.29 -4.71 20.55
N GLY A 731 30.09 -4.13 20.57
CA GLY A 731 29.35 -3.78 19.35
C GLY A 731 28.48 -2.55 19.54
N SER A 732 28.05 -1.99 18.42
CA SER A 732 27.30 -0.73 18.44
C SER A 732 25.81 -0.98 18.69
N LEU A 733 25.14 0.00 19.30
CA LEU A 733 23.71 -0.06 19.55
C LEU A 733 22.94 -0.21 18.23
N GLN A 734 23.37 0.49 17.17
CA GLN A 734 22.77 0.38 15.84
C GLN A 734 22.79 -1.06 15.29
N GLN A 735 23.90 -1.78 15.47
CA GLN A 735 24.01 -3.18 15.03
C GLN A 735 23.04 -4.08 15.80
N SER A 736 22.85 -3.81 17.09
CA SER A 736 21.89 -4.53 17.93
C SER A 736 20.45 -4.30 17.47
N TYR A 737 20.04 -3.04 17.27
CA TYR A 737 18.74 -2.69 16.68
C TYR A 737 18.50 -3.39 15.35
N HIS A 738 19.50 -3.40 14.48
CA HIS A 738 19.38 -4.09 13.20
C HIS A 738 19.07 -5.57 13.41
N ARG A 739 19.81 -6.28 14.28
CA ARG A 739 19.53 -7.70 14.57
C ARG A 739 18.15 -7.95 15.17
N PHE A 740 17.71 -7.16 16.14
CA PHE A 740 16.35 -7.29 16.69
C PHE A 740 15.27 -7.08 15.63
N LEU A 741 15.41 -6.06 14.78
CA LEU A 741 14.50 -5.85 13.65
C LEU A 741 14.56 -6.99 12.63
N ARG A 742 15.76 -7.52 12.37
CA ARG A 742 15.96 -8.67 11.49
C ARG A 742 15.17 -9.88 11.98
N LEU A 743 15.11 -10.11 13.31
CA LEU A 743 14.37 -11.19 13.95
C LEU A 743 12.85 -10.92 13.92
N ARG A 744 12.41 -9.72 14.33
CA ARG A 744 10.99 -9.33 14.31
C ARG A 744 10.39 -9.37 12.91
N ASN A 745 11.11 -8.92 11.89
CA ASN A 745 10.66 -9.03 10.50
C ASN A 745 10.58 -10.49 9.98
N HIS A 746 11.09 -11.48 10.71
CA HIS A 746 10.97 -12.92 10.39
C HIS A 746 9.89 -13.60 11.26
N GLY A 747 9.04 -12.82 11.91
CA GLY A 747 7.94 -13.34 12.74
C GLY A 747 8.33 -13.66 14.19
N VAL A 748 9.61 -13.49 14.58
CA VAL A 748 10.08 -13.80 15.94
C VAL A 748 9.82 -12.63 16.86
N ARG A 749 9.08 -12.86 17.95
CA ARG A 749 8.90 -11.90 19.04
C ARG A 749 10.21 -11.76 19.83
N ALA A 750 11.11 -10.94 19.30
CA ALA A 750 12.44 -10.71 19.87
C ALA A 750 12.40 -9.57 20.90
N HIS A 751 12.78 -9.92 22.14
CA HIS A 751 12.81 -9.11 23.33
C HIS A 751 14.25 -8.80 23.75
N SER A 752 14.55 -7.54 24.03
CA SER A 752 15.86 -7.19 24.59
C SER A 752 15.87 -7.47 26.09
N TRP A 753 16.75 -8.37 26.52
CA TRP A 753 16.85 -8.85 27.90
C TRP A 753 17.75 -7.94 28.75
N PRO A 754 17.35 -7.59 29.98
CA PRO A 754 18.06 -6.62 30.82
C PRO A 754 19.37 -7.12 31.45
#